data_AF-A0AAN4VW70-F1
#
_entry.id   AF-A0AAN4VW70-F1
#
_cell.length_a   1.000
_cell.length_b   1.000
_cell.length_c   1.000
_cell.angle_alpha   90.00
_cell.angle_beta   90.00
_cell.angle_gamma   90.00
#
_symmetry.space_group_name_H-M   'P 1'
#
loop_
_entity.id
_entity.type
_entity.pdbx_description
1 polymer ?
#
loop_
_entity_poly.entity_id
_entity_poly.type
_entity_poly.pdbx_seq_one_letter_code
_entity_poly.pdbx_strand_id
1 'polypeptide(L)'
;MKMRTLFFRVFGFITAVALTAAIHSDFFDRLKTERVESEGDIVWSQVGPGNAGFANVMRYHPTIPQKVATIPDMWNAYQSDNNGISWYHITDSDGKGEFYHIRDLYYSPKVPEFGIAISSARMYQTHDTGRSWQIVPNCPWYKPLADGDDQESWKKKVASLAIDPNDENVWFVGGGSFVRGQEWLSCYQTVSQAAPHGKEADFQGDLWRTKDGGVSWELVNTGLPAKAQVGRIIVNPMNSNQVFAASNYGIFRSNDGGDSWASIGEQLDNDIIMDMDFYYDESRQKFILYLIDQVQFVAAGNTTTCTGGIFRSEDNGASWIKMNGDIGLDINRLTGGTPASYYKFIASWFGIKEAEAKAQYSELPTAAMQFFFMLSADPSREGALYVGFADPQIANSFVPGRLWTTSDNGDHWVNTARLGEHVWENDKAYWEERDNPWHENMVVGHESPHFQFGNNYALRSMRGLDVGVDGSVMIISDHSTMLSTDHGASWTQVDEDYTEGGSIIGRGNSNLPGLTIGQDKRLDYMVLGSGEHRVWIPTADSPDERQAMKFIESAQETVSNLAFDPYDANIIYATSNRQAEKQYIYRSSDGGYHWERWGTATPATNKWLDDFYTNGLVIDPINPQYMYHGINKIVDVSKADQGGFFVSKDGGKTFQQSNNGLPNPVRIKDIAFDPRDDSRASLFAAAEKNAFNQESPVAEGGLYHSLDRGANWSKVSTPAAIGGVNEIAIDHANRIYITTGYRGGGAGLWYSDDFGENWVNCFPYAGAISVNVSPFDHHLLVVTVGFLEKNPGVYVSRDRGLNWKKANTGIVTPHRLEEIEFSIFDASEIWIANLGTGFYKGSISGGEQIQVVHLEQQHLDIREGVDLQMAATISNSDYKDETIEWKTENPAVVTVDEKGLLKPVGRGKAKVYATVADGRFADYCEVVVHEVVDPGAPEPPLSADPKSGKLSVAPVPAQDYFSVLGNSSNGLLSLVNMNGQKVLESDVTENVNIAHLPVGQYLGVIEVDGLVQTFKLLKD
;
A
#
# COMPACT_ATOMS: atom_id res chain seq x y z
N MET A 1 -26.16 -53.94 28.35
CA MET A 1 -26.56 -52.72 27.63
C MET A 1 -25.43 -51.67 27.62
N LYS A 2 -24.76 -51.36 28.75
CA LYS A 2 -23.62 -50.41 28.82
C LYS A 2 -22.37 -50.75 27.98
N MET A 3 -22.04 -52.03 27.74
CA MET A 3 -20.88 -52.42 26.89
C MET A 3 -21.11 -52.23 25.38
N ARG A 4 -22.37 -52.33 24.89
CA ARG A 4 -22.68 -52.06 23.47
C ARG A 4 -22.61 -50.57 23.15
N THR A 5 -23.03 -49.70 24.07
CA THR A 5 -22.96 -48.25 23.91
C THR A 5 -21.52 -47.72 23.89
N LEU A 6 -20.61 -48.34 24.67
CA LEU A 6 -19.18 -48.00 24.65
C LEU A 6 -18.51 -48.45 23.34
N PHE A 7 -18.84 -49.64 22.83
CA PHE A 7 -18.32 -50.13 21.55
C PHE A 7 -18.79 -49.28 20.36
N PHE A 8 -20.06 -48.85 20.33
CA PHE A 8 -20.57 -47.94 19.29
C PHE A 8 -20.00 -46.52 19.38
N ARG A 9 -19.71 -46.00 20.59
CA ARG A 9 -19.04 -44.70 20.76
C ARG A 9 -17.57 -44.74 20.34
N VAL A 10 -16.83 -45.79 20.70
CA VAL A 10 -15.42 -45.93 20.31
C VAL A 10 -15.29 -46.20 18.81
N PHE A 11 -16.13 -47.06 18.23
CA PHE A 11 -16.11 -47.31 16.79
C PHE A 11 -16.57 -46.09 15.98
N GLY A 12 -17.62 -45.41 16.44
CA GLY A 12 -18.10 -44.14 15.86
C GLY A 12 -17.05 -43.02 15.94
N PHE A 13 -16.29 -42.95 17.04
CA PHE A 13 -15.20 -42.00 17.22
C PHE A 13 -14.00 -42.33 16.32
N ILE A 14 -13.62 -43.60 16.18
CA ILE A 14 -12.54 -44.02 15.26
C ILE A 14 -12.94 -43.76 13.80
N THR A 15 -14.19 -44.03 13.41
CA THR A 15 -14.67 -43.72 12.06
C THR A 15 -14.76 -42.22 11.80
N ALA A 16 -15.14 -41.42 12.81
CA ALA A 16 -15.17 -39.96 12.71
C ALA A 16 -13.76 -39.40 12.54
N VAL A 17 -12.80 -39.80 13.39
CA VAL A 17 -11.39 -39.37 13.30
C VAL A 17 -10.76 -39.75 11.96
N ALA A 18 -11.02 -40.97 11.46
CA ALA A 18 -10.53 -41.40 10.16
C ALA A 18 -11.17 -40.63 9.00
N LEU A 19 -12.46 -40.29 9.10
CA LEU A 19 -13.16 -39.47 8.10
C LEU A 19 -12.65 -38.02 8.11
N THR A 20 -12.45 -37.42 9.28
CA THR A 20 -11.88 -36.07 9.42
C THR A 20 -10.46 -36.01 8.87
N ALA A 21 -9.62 -37.02 9.16
CA ALA A 21 -8.28 -37.10 8.59
C ALA A 21 -8.28 -37.24 7.06
N ALA A 22 -9.23 -38.00 6.50
CA ALA A 22 -9.38 -38.16 5.05
C ALA A 22 -9.86 -36.87 4.36
N ILE A 23 -10.83 -36.15 4.95
CA ILE A 23 -11.32 -34.85 4.46
C ILE A 23 -10.19 -33.81 4.52
N HIS A 24 -9.44 -33.78 5.62
CA HIS A 24 -8.28 -32.91 5.79
C HIS A 24 -7.22 -33.17 4.71
N SER A 25 -6.86 -34.44 4.44
CA SER A 25 -5.91 -34.75 3.36
C SER A 25 -6.44 -34.36 1.97
N ASP A 26 -7.73 -34.58 1.70
CA ASP A 26 -8.35 -34.25 0.42
C ASP A 26 -8.29 -32.74 0.13
N PHE A 27 -8.57 -31.90 1.15
CA PHE A 27 -8.47 -30.44 1.02
C PHE A 27 -7.06 -29.98 0.59
N PHE A 28 -6.01 -30.45 1.25
CA PHE A 28 -4.63 -30.04 0.92
C PHE A 28 -4.10 -30.64 -0.37
N ASP A 29 -4.55 -31.82 -0.76
CA ASP A 29 -4.23 -32.38 -2.06
C ASP A 29 -4.89 -31.57 -3.19
N ARG A 30 -6.15 -31.15 -2.99
CA ARG A 30 -6.84 -30.22 -3.90
C ARG A 30 -6.13 -28.88 -4.01
N LEU A 31 -5.68 -28.27 -2.90
CA LEU A 31 -4.93 -27.01 -2.94
C LEU A 31 -3.65 -27.07 -3.82
N LYS A 32 -3.04 -28.25 -3.97
CA LYS A 32 -1.85 -28.45 -4.80
C LYS A 32 -2.20 -28.66 -6.28
N THR A 33 -3.36 -29.23 -6.58
CA THR A 33 -3.70 -29.64 -7.95
C THR A 33 -4.64 -28.69 -8.66
N GLU A 34 -5.60 -28.09 -7.94
CA GLU A 34 -6.73 -27.35 -8.51
C GLU A 34 -7.00 -26.02 -7.78
N ARG A 35 -7.92 -25.22 -8.34
CA ARG A 35 -8.43 -23.98 -7.73
C ARG A 35 -9.47 -24.31 -6.66
N VAL A 36 -9.45 -23.57 -5.56
CA VAL A 36 -10.44 -23.61 -4.47
C VAL A 36 -11.09 -22.23 -4.34
N GLU A 37 -12.42 -22.20 -4.38
CA GLU A 37 -13.23 -21.00 -4.21
C GLU A 37 -13.40 -20.63 -2.73
N SER A 38 -13.63 -19.35 -2.46
CA SER A 38 -13.97 -18.83 -1.15
C SER A 38 -15.40 -19.20 -0.74
N GLU A 39 -15.59 -19.53 0.54
CA GLU A 39 -16.89 -19.97 1.09
C GLU A 39 -17.67 -18.86 1.83
N GLY A 40 -17.16 -17.63 1.84
CA GLY A 40 -17.87 -16.47 2.43
C GLY A 40 -17.86 -16.42 3.97
N ASP A 41 -16.99 -17.18 4.64
CA ASP A 41 -16.83 -17.11 6.11
C ASP A 41 -16.33 -15.74 6.59
N ILE A 42 -15.59 -15.03 5.73
CA ILE A 42 -15.19 -13.64 5.93
C ILE A 42 -15.42 -12.90 4.60
N VAL A 43 -16.04 -11.73 4.67
CA VAL A 43 -16.24 -10.83 3.52
C VAL A 43 -15.47 -9.54 3.78
N TRP A 44 -14.62 -9.17 2.82
CA TRP A 44 -13.69 -8.04 2.95
C TRP A 44 -14.17 -6.82 2.20
N SER A 45 -14.01 -5.67 2.84
CA SER A 45 -14.21 -4.34 2.25
C SER A 45 -12.88 -3.59 2.26
N GLN A 46 -12.46 -3.05 1.11
CA GLN A 46 -11.24 -2.26 1.02
C GLN A 46 -11.39 -0.96 1.84
N VAL A 47 -10.36 -0.65 2.62
CA VAL A 47 -10.24 0.52 3.48
C VAL A 47 -8.92 1.20 3.13
N GLY A 48 -8.99 2.35 2.48
CA GLY A 48 -7.82 3.13 2.11
C GLY A 48 -8.22 4.36 1.31
N PRO A 49 -7.32 5.34 1.17
CA PRO A 49 -7.54 6.48 0.27
C PRO A 49 -7.68 6.01 -1.18
N GLY A 50 -8.20 6.89 -2.03
CA GLY A 50 -8.18 6.72 -3.48
C GLY A 50 -6.74 6.67 -4.01
N ASN A 51 -6.50 5.86 -5.05
CA ASN A 51 -5.21 5.59 -5.73
C ASN A 51 -3.96 5.62 -4.83
N ALA A 52 -3.45 6.74 -4.31
CA ALA A 52 -2.40 6.74 -3.29
C ALA A 52 -1.12 5.98 -3.71
N GLY A 53 -0.84 5.94 -5.01
CA GLY A 53 0.33 5.30 -5.60
C GLY A 53 0.39 5.57 -7.10
N PHE A 54 1.41 5.07 -7.78
CA PHE A 54 1.53 5.31 -9.22
C PHE A 54 0.55 4.47 -10.02
N ALA A 55 -0.12 5.09 -10.99
CA ALA A 55 -0.89 4.37 -11.99
C ALA A 55 -0.43 4.65 -13.42
N ASN A 56 -0.35 3.57 -14.19
CA ASN A 56 0.43 3.50 -15.42
C ASN A 56 -0.44 3.46 -16.68
N VAL A 57 -1.72 3.08 -16.53
CA VAL A 57 -2.66 2.98 -17.63
C VAL A 57 -3.98 3.58 -17.18
N MET A 58 -4.50 4.48 -17.99
CA MET A 58 -5.86 4.99 -17.95
C MET A 58 -6.49 4.67 -19.30
N ARG A 59 -7.68 4.06 -19.32
CA ARG A 59 -8.38 3.69 -20.55
C ARG A 59 -9.89 3.87 -20.41
N TYR A 60 -10.45 4.79 -21.18
CA TYR A 60 -11.89 4.86 -21.37
C TYR A 60 -12.38 3.75 -22.28
N HIS A 61 -13.62 3.33 -22.05
CA HIS A 61 -14.32 2.47 -22.98
C HIS A 61 -14.63 3.24 -24.27
N PRO A 62 -14.30 2.72 -25.46
CA PRO A 62 -14.41 3.45 -26.72
C PRO A 62 -15.86 3.69 -27.19
N THR A 63 -16.86 3.19 -26.46
CA THR A 63 -18.29 3.32 -26.81
C THR A 63 -19.25 3.52 -25.63
N ILE A 64 -18.78 3.36 -24.39
CA ILE A 64 -19.63 3.48 -23.20
C ILE A 64 -19.18 4.73 -22.44
N PRO A 65 -19.98 5.82 -22.44
CA PRO A 65 -19.65 7.02 -21.68
C PRO A 65 -19.32 6.73 -20.23
N GLN A 66 -18.36 7.46 -19.66
CA GLN A 66 -17.94 7.39 -18.26
C GLN A 66 -17.33 6.08 -17.76
N LYS A 67 -17.31 5.02 -18.58
CA LYS A 67 -16.68 3.74 -18.21
C LYS A 67 -15.18 3.84 -18.45
N VAL A 68 -14.40 3.69 -17.39
CA VAL A 68 -12.95 3.89 -17.41
C VAL A 68 -12.24 2.85 -16.55
N ALA A 69 -11.10 2.36 -17.03
CA ALA A 69 -10.21 1.48 -16.30
C ALA A 69 -8.94 2.22 -15.90
N THR A 70 -8.48 1.99 -14.67
CA THR A 70 -7.16 2.42 -14.18
C THR A 70 -6.36 1.20 -13.75
N ILE A 71 -5.07 1.20 -14.10
CA ILE A 71 -4.15 0.13 -13.73
C ILE A 71 -2.96 0.72 -12.98
N PRO A 72 -2.98 0.63 -11.64
CA PRO A 72 -1.85 0.95 -10.80
C PRO A 72 -0.65 0.01 -10.95
N ASP A 73 0.49 0.37 -10.37
CA ASP A 73 1.75 -0.35 -10.56
C ASP A 73 1.98 -1.55 -9.64
N MET A 74 1.06 -1.84 -8.70
CA MET A 74 1.22 -2.90 -7.70
C MET A 74 0.19 -4.04 -7.85
N TRP A 75 0.19 -4.70 -9.03
CA TRP A 75 -0.59 -5.92 -9.32
C TRP A 75 -2.12 -5.80 -9.26
N ASN A 76 -2.65 -4.60 -9.07
CA ASN A 76 -4.08 -4.33 -8.99
C ASN A 76 -4.59 -3.61 -10.26
N ALA A 77 -5.89 -3.70 -10.48
CA ALA A 77 -6.56 -3.05 -11.60
C ALA A 77 -8.03 -2.79 -11.23
N TYR A 78 -8.52 -1.62 -11.60
CA TYR A 78 -9.85 -1.14 -11.24
C TYR A 78 -10.59 -0.60 -12.46
N GLN A 79 -11.92 -0.60 -12.37
CA GLN A 79 -12.79 0.02 -13.34
C GLN A 79 -13.89 0.80 -12.62
N SER A 80 -14.35 1.86 -13.27
CA SER A 80 -15.47 2.67 -12.86
C SER A 80 -16.46 2.76 -14.02
N ASP A 81 -17.75 2.76 -13.69
CA ASP A 81 -18.83 2.95 -14.67
C ASP A 81 -19.39 4.39 -14.63
N ASN A 82 -18.77 5.28 -13.85
CA ASN A 82 -19.32 6.59 -13.49
C ASN A 82 -18.22 7.63 -13.22
N ASN A 83 -17.18 7.67 -14.07
CA ASN A 83 -16.11 8.68 -13.99
C ASN A 83 -15.42 8.75 -12.61
N GLY A 84 -15.27 7.60 -11.95
CA GLY A 84 -14.55 7.47 -10.69
C GLY A 84 -15.36 7.75 -9.43
N ILE A 85 -16.67 8.03 -9.51
CA ILE A 85 -17.53 8.15 -8.32
C ILE A 85 -17.50 6.87 -7.47
N SER A 86 -17.40 5.72 -8.12
CA SER A 86 -17.12 4.43 -7.47
C SER A 86 -16.24 3.57 -8.36
N TRP A 87 -15.36 2.80 -7.73
CA TRP A 87 -14.49 1.84 -8.37
C TRP A 87 -14.74 0.43 -7.88
N TYR A 88 -14.51 -0.52 -8.76
CA TYR A 88 -14.50 -1.95 -8.46
C TYR A 88 -13.26 -2.58 -9.07
N HIS A 89 -12.75 -3.61 -8.43
CA HIS A 89 -11.64 -4.39 -8.97
C HIS A 89 -12.11 -5.26 -10.13
N ILE A 90 -11.18 -5.49 -11.06
CA ILE A 90 -11.39 -6.37 -12.22
C ILE A 90 -10.54 -7.65 -12.16
N THR A 91 -9.99 -7.95 -10.98
CA THR A 91 -9.24 -9.17 -10.67
C THR A 91 -10.13 -10.22 -10.03
N ASP A 92 -9.84 -11.50 -10.28
CA ASP A 92 -10.53 -12.63 -9.64
C ASP A 92 -9.88 -12.95 -8.28
N SER A 93 -10.58 -12.68 -7.17
CA SER A 93 -10.10 -12.93 -5.80
C SER A 93 -9.75 -14.40 -5.51
N ASP A 94 -10.29 -15.35 -6.29
CA ASP A 94 -10.02 -16.79 -6.11
C ASP A 94 -9.25 -17.42 -7.26
N GLY A 95 -9.09 -16.72 -8.38
CA GLY A 95 -8.39 -17.18 -9.56
C GLY A 95 -6.86 -17.21 -9.39
N LYS A 96 -6.13 -17.22 -10.53
CA LYS A 96 -4.67 -17.04 -10.55
C LYS A 96 -4.22 -15.64 -10.08
N GLY A 97 -5.16 -14.83 -9.58
CA GLY A 97 -4.94 -13.71 -8.66
C GLY A 97 -4.14 -12.52 -9.17
N GLU A 98 -3.62 -12.52 -10.40
CA GLU A 98 -2.60 -11.54 -10.76
C GLU A 98 -2.71 -11.07 -12.22
N PHE A 99 -2.99 -9.78 -12.39
CA PHE A 99 -2.25 -9.03 -13.39
C PHE A 99 -0.90 -8.69 -12.78
N TYR A 100 0.20 -9.09 -13.43
CA TYR A 100 1.52 -8.67 -12.99
C TYR A 100 1.74 -7.18 -13.24
N HIS A 101 1.78 -6.78 -14.51
CA HIS A 101 1.67 -5.39 -14.93
C HIS A 101 0.90 -5.35 -16.24
N ILE A 102 -0.29 -4.75 -16.28
CA ILE A 102 -0.98 -4.56 -17.55
C ILE A 102 -0.20 -3.52 -18.38
N ARG A 103 0.21 -3.94 -19.57
CA ARG A 103 0.98 -3.17 -20.55
C ARG A 103 0.03 -2.40 -21.48
N ASP A 104 -1.05 -3.06 -21.88
CA ASP A 104 -2.11 -2.46 -22.67
C ASP A 104 -3.43 -3.19 -22.44
N LEU A 105 -4.52 -2.46 -22.59
CA LEU A 105 -5.90 -2.90 -22.45
C LEU A 105 -6.70 -2.25 -23.59
N TYR A 106 -7.46 -3.06 -24.31
CA TYR A 106 -8.22 -2.61 -25.48
C TYR A 106 -9.61 -3.24 -25.50
N TYR A 107 -10.65 -2.43 -25.66
CA TYR A 107 -12.04 -2.88 -25.79
C TYR A 107 -12.48 -2.78 -27.25
N SER A 108 -13.38 -3.67 -27.68
CA SER A 108 -13.92 -3.61 -29.03
C SER A 108 -14.91 -2.46 -29.16
N PRO A 109 -14.78 -1.61 -30.19
CA PRO A 109 -15.78 -0.60 -30.48
C PRO A 109 -17.06 -1.19 -31.11
N LYS A 110 -17.04 -2.45 -31.56
CA LYS A 110 -18.18 -3.13 -32.20
C LYS A 110 -18.96 -4.04 -31.25
N VAL A 111 -18.24 -4.72 -30.36
CA VAL A 111 -18.81 -5.61 -29.33
C VAL A 111 -18.38 -5.04 -27.97
N PRO A 112 -19.14 -4.10 -27.38
CA PRO A 112 -18.72 -3.36 -26.20
C PRO A 112 -18.33 -4.24 -25.00
N GLU A 113 -18.88 -5.44 -24.91
CA GLU A 113 -18.59 -6.37 -23.83
C GLU A 113 -17.23 -7.06 -23.99
N PHE A 114 -16.68 -7.08 -25.20
CA PHE A 114 -15.45 -7.76 -25.54
C PHE A 114 -14.21 -6.87 -25.39
N GLY A 115 -13.14 -7.43 -24.81
CA GLY A 115 -11.86 -6.75 -24.72
C GLY A 115 -10.69 -7.72 -24.53
N ILE A 116 -9.48 -7.20 -24.73
CA ILE A 116 -8.22 -7.93 -24.57
C ILE A 116 -7.22 -7.11 -23.75
N ALA A 117 -6.35 -7.80 -23.02
CA ALA A 117 -5.30 -7.18 -22.22
C ALA A 117 -4.00 -7.98 -22.28
N ILE A 118 -2.86 -7.30 -22.16
CA ILE A 118 -1.55 -7.92 -21.96
C ILE A 118 -1.05 -7.59 -20.56
N SER A 119 -0.77 -8.61 -19.77
CA SER A 119 -0.09 -8.51 -18.48
C SER A 119 1.33 -9.06 -18.59
N SER A 120 2.32 -8.16 -18.57
CA SER A 120 3.70 -8.41 -19.01
C SER A 120 3.75 -9.03 -20.42
N ALA A 121 3.86 -10.35 -20.56
CA ALA A 121 3.74 -11.03 -21.84
C ALA A 121 2.46 -11.85 -21.98
N ARG A 122 1.75 -12.16 -20.88
CA ARG A 122 0.53 -12.98 -20.90
C ARG A 122 -0.65 -12.17 -21.43
N MET A 123 -1.52 -12.81 -22.19
CA MET A 123 -2.63 -12.21 -22.90
C MET A 123 -3.92 -12.78 -22.35
N TYR A 124 -4.89 -11.90 -22.17
CA TYR A 124 -6.19 -12.21 -21.62
C TYR A 124 -7.29 -11.63 -22.50
N GLN A 125 -8.46 -12.25 -22.47
CA GLN A 125 -9.69 -11.75 -23.08
C GLN A 125 -10.81 -11.69 -22.04
N THR A 126 -11.77 -10.80 -22.28
CA THR A 126 -12.98 -10.63 -21.49
C THR A 126 -14.20 -10.51 -22.41
N HIS A 127 -15.37 -10.94 -21.93
CA HIS A 127 -16.66 -10.83 -22.64
C HIS A 127 -17.72 -10.15 -21.77
N ASP A 128 -17.30 -9.41 -20.74
CA ASP A 128 -18.16 -8.74 -19.78
C ASP A 128 -17.58 -7.38 -19.33
N THR A 129 -16.93 -6.67 -20.25
CA THR A 129 -16.28 -5.36 -20.02
C THR A 129 -15.12 -5.38 -19.03
N GLY A 130 -14.54 -6.55 -18.75
CA GLY A 130 -13.41 -6.72 -17.83
C GLY A 130 -13.80 -7.27 -16.45
N ARG A 131 -15.04 -7.72 -16.24
CA ARG A 131 -15.46 -8.31 -14.95
C ARG A 131 -14.88 -9.72 -14.75
N SER A 132 -14.62 -10.45 -15.83
CA SER A 132 -13.92 -11.73 -15.83
C SER A 132 -12.94 -11.85 -17.01
N TRP A 133 -11.90 -12.66 -16.81
CA TRP A 133 -10.78 -12.79 -17.73
C TRP A 133 -10.42 -14.24 -18.01
N GLN A 134 -10.10 -14.55 -19.27
CA GLN A 134 -9.62 -15.84 -19.71
C GLN A 134 -8.26 -15.69 -20.40
N ILE A 135 -7.33 -16.60 -20.11
CA ILE A 135 -6.03 -16.62 -20.79
C ILE A 135 -6.24 -17.00 -22.26
N VAL A 136 -5.62 -16.26 -23.16
CA VAL A 136 -5.58 -16.60 -24.58
C VAL A 136 -4.48 -17.65 -24.80
N PRO A 137 -4.80 -18.87 -25.27
CA PRO A 137 -3.80 -19.92 -25.49
C PRO A 137 -2.99 -19.68 -26.77
N ASN A 138 -1.94 -20.47 -26.97
CA ASN A 138 -1.19 -20.57 -28.24
C ASN A 138 -0.52 -19.27 -28.75
N CYS A 139 -0.27 -18.28 -27.90
CA CYS A 139 0.46 -17.08 -28.29
C CYS A 139 1.91 -17.44 -28.72
N PRO A 140 2.40 -17.02 -29.91
CA PRO A 140 3.72 -17.40 -30.42
C PRO A 140 4.93 -16.99 -29.57
N TRP A 141 4.78 -15.98 -28.70
CA TRP A 141 5.83 -15.51 -27.79
C TRP A 141 5.84 -16.23 -26.44
N TYR A 142 4.90 -17.16 -26.21
CA TYR A 142 4.90 -18.00 -25.01
C TYR A 142 5.92 -19.11 -25.14
N LYS A 143 6.41 -19.60 -23.99
CA LYS A 143 7.02 -20.91 -23.88
C LYS A 143 5.95 -21.88 -23.36
N PRO A 144 5.22 -22.58 -24.25
CA PRO A 144 4.03 -23.33 -23.84
C PRO A 144 4.39 -24.49 -22.91
N LEU A 145 3.72 -24.53 -21.75
CA LEU A 145 3.55 -25.73 -20.95
C LEU A 145 2.34 -26.53 -21.44
N ALA A 146 2.14 -27.73 -20.89
CA ALA A 146 1.07 -28.65 -21.29
C ALA A 146 -0.35 -28.07 -21.10
N ASP A 147 -0.50 -27.05 -20.25
CA ASP A 147 -1.74 -26.33 -19.95
C ASP A 147 -1.84 -24.96 -20.65
N GLY A 148 -0.89 -24.63 -21.53
CA GLY A 148 -0.82 -23.34 -22.23
C GLY A 148 -0.19 -22.19 -21.45
N ASP A 149 0.32 -22.44 -20.24
CA ASP A 149 0.99 -21.42 -19.42
C ASP A 149 2.42 -21.09 -19.93
N ASP A 150 2.94 -19.91 -19.58
CA ASP A 150 4.30 -19.42 -19.86
C ASP A 150 5.00 -19.01 -18.55
N GLN A 151 6.00 -19.80 -18.12
CA GLN A 151 6.82 -19.52 -16.94
C GLN A 151 7.72 -18.27 -17.11
N GLU A 152 7.85 -17.76 -18.32
CA GLU A 152 8.53 -16.50 -18.62
C GLU A 152 7.54 -15.35 -18.91
N SER A 153 6.27 -15.48 -18.52
CA SER A 153 5.25 -14.46 -18.76
C SER A 153 5.55 -13.12 -18.10
N TRP A 154 6.42 -13.10 -17.10
CA TRP A 154 6.90 -11.88 -16.44
C TRP A 154 7.85 -11.04 -17.31
N LYS A 155 8.39 -11.60 -18.40
CA LYS A 155 9.29 -10.87 -19.32
C LYS A 155 8.51 -9.88 -20.19
N LYS A 156 9.20 -8.83 -20.66
CA LYS A 156 8.66 -7.76 -21.50
C LYS A 156 8.84 -8.13 -22.99
N LYS A 157 7.97 -9.01 -23.50
CA LYS A 157 8.07 -9.59 -24.85
C LYS A 157 7.16 -8.91 -25.89
N VAL A 158 6.03 -8.39 -25.43
CA VAL A 158 4.99 -7.74 -26.23
C VAL A 158 4.56 -6.44 -25.56
N ALA A 159 4.05 -5.50 -26.35
CA ALA A 159 3.90 -4.12 -25.91
C ALA A 159 2.51 -3.52 -26.21
N SER A 160 1.91 -3.84 -27.36
CA SER A 160 0.72 -3.14 -27.86
C SER A 160 -0.35 -4.09 -28.40
N LEU A 161 -1.61 -3.63 -28.32
CA LEU A 161 -2.80 -4.36 -28.76
C LEU A 161 -3.62 -3.52 -29.75
N ALA A 162 -4.30 -4.20 -30.68
CA ALA A 162 -5.43 -3.64 -31.41
C ALA A 162 -6.46 -4.73 -31.74
N ILE A 163 -7.74 -4.36 -31.68
CA ILE A 163 -8.85 -5.15 -32.22
C ILE A 163 -9.31 -4.44 -33.50
N ASP A 164 -9.60 -5.21 -34.56
CA ASP A 164 -10.23 -4.66 -35.75
C ASP A 164 -11.64 -4.13 -35.40
N PRO A 165 -11.93 -2.84 -35.61
CA PRO A 165 -13.21 -2.25 -35.27
C PRO A 165 -14.39 -2.83 -36.07
N ASN A 166 -14.14 -3.58 -37.15
CA ASN A 166 -15.17 -4.22 -37.96
C ASN A 166 -15.26 -5.73 -37.76
N ASP A 167 -14.29 -6.37 -37.09
CA ASP A 167 -14.28 -7.80 -36.81
C ASP A 167 -13.59 -8.12 -35.48
N GLU A 168 -14.40 -8.46 -34.47
CA GLU A 168 -13.94 -8.79 -33.14
C GLU A 168 -13.06 -10.05 -33.04
N ASN A 169 -12.87 -10.82 -34.13
CA ASN A 169 -11.97 -11.98 -34.17
C ASN A 169 -10.59 -11.66 -34.76
N VAL A 170 -10.41 -10.46 -35.31
CA VAL A 170 -9.15 -10.02 -35.92
C VAL A 170 -8.42 -9.10 -34.95
N TRP A 171 -7.28 -9.57 -34.44
CA TRP A 171 -6.45 -8.81 -33.47
C TRP A 171 -5.02 -8.71 -33.96
N PHE A 172 -4.34 -7.68 -33.49
CA PHE A 172 -2.92 -7.46 -33.71
C PHE A 172 -2.17 -7.31 -32.38
N VAL A 173 -0.95 -7.84 -32.33
CA VAL A 173 -0.08 -7.75 -31.17
C VAL A 173 1.32 -7.32 -31.62
N GLY A 174 1.82 -6.22 -31.05
CA GLY A 174 3.16 -5.71 -31.32
C GLY A 174 4.22 -6.35 -30.41
N GLY A 175 5.29 -6.86 -31.02
CA GLY A 175 6.47 -7.36 -30.32
C GLY A 175 7.37 -6.24 -29.78
N GLY A 176 8.20 -6.59 -28.79
CA GLY A 176 9.10 -5.66 -28.12
C GLY A 176 8.58 -5.19 -26.77
N SER A 177 9.17 -4.10 -26.27
CA SER A 177 8.82 -3.54 -24.97
C SER A 177 8.52 -2.05 -25.01
N PHE A 178 8.21 -1.51 -26.20
CA PHE A 178 7.88 -0.11 -26.36
C PHE A 178 6.45 0.17 -25.93
N VAL A 179 6.27 0.83 -24.79
CA VAL A 179 4.93 1.18 -24.28
C VAL A 179 4.82 2.63 -23.91
N ARG A 180 3.58 3.12 -23.98
CA ARG A 180 3.13 4.40 -23.41
C ARG A 180 3.10 4.33 -21.88
N GLY A 181 3.32 5.45 -21.21
CA GLY A 181 2.95 5.62 -19.78
C GLY A 181 3.90 4.98 -18.77
N GLN A 182 4.74 4.02 -19.18
CA GLN A 182 5.57 3.21 -18.28
C GLN A 182 7.06 3.28 -18.63
N GLU A 183 7.70 4.43 -18.44
CA GLU A 183 9.08 4.67 -18.91
C GLU A 183 10.08 3.60 -18.45
N TRP A 184 10.10 3.24 -17.16
CA TRP A 184 11.01 2.24 -16.60
C TRP A 184 10.71 0.80 -17.09
N LEU A 185 9.49 0.54 -17.55
CA LEU A 185 9.13 -0.71 -18.19
C LEU A 185 9.30 -0.66 -19.72
N SER A 186 9.49 0.52 -20.30
CA SER A 186 9.61 0.73 -21.74
C SER A 186 11.03 0.48 -22.23
N CYS A 187 11.18 0.11 -23.51
CA CYS A 187 12.48 0.14 -24.18
C CYS A 187 13.04 1.56 -24.32
N TYR A 188 12.15 2.56 -24.29
CA TYR A 188 12.45 3.97 -24.57
C TYR A 188 12.94 4.73 -23.33
N GLN A 189 13.72 4.05 -22.49
CA GLN A 189 14.41 4.62 -21.34
C GLN A 189 15.85 5.03 -21.72
N THR A 190 16.41 6.02 -21.03
CA THR A 190 17.82 6.46 -21.21
C THR A 190 18.18 6.87 -22.64
N VAL A 191 17.21 7.41 -23.38
CA VAL A 191 17.42 7.87 -24.76
C VAL A 191 18.35 9.09 -24.80
N SER A 192 19.14 9.18 -25.86
CA SER A 192 20.14 10.22 -26.07
C SER A 192 20.34 10.45 -27.56
N GLN A 193 21.10 11.48 -27.93
CA GLN A 193 21.47 11.73 -29.33
C GLN A 193 22.18 10.52 -29.96
N ALA A 194 23.00 9.80 -29.20
CA ALA A 194 23.72 8.63 -29.70
C ALA A 194 22.85 7.36 -29.77
N ALA A 195 21.73 7.33 -29.06
CA ALA A 195 20.81 6.18 -28.99
C ALA A 195 19.34 6.65 -28.96
N PRO A 196 18.84 7.29 -30.05
CA PRO A 196 17.53 7.93 -30.05
C PRO A 196 16.35 6.94 -30.13
N HIS A 197 16.64 5.67 -30.42
CA HIS A 197 15.64 4.60 -30.54
C HIS A 197 15.45 3.79 -29.23
N GLY A 198 16.20 4.09 -28.17
CA GLY A 198 16.14 3.33 -26.91
C GLY A 198 16.89 2.01 -26.94
N LYS A 199 16.57 1.11 -26.00
CA LYS A 199 17.25 -0.19 -25.82
C LYS A 199 16.61 -1.28 -26.67
N GLU A 200 17.41 -2.25 -27.10
CA GLU A 200 16.91 -3.46 -27.77
C GLU A 200 16.05 -4.31 -26.81
N ALA A 201 15.09 -5.05 -27.37
CA ALA A 201 14.17 -5.91 -26.62
C ALA A 201 13.89 -7.23 -27.36
N ASP A 202 13.39 -8.22 -26.64
CA ASP A 202 12.92 -9.48 -27.23
C ASP A 202 11.80 -9.21 -28.25
N PHE A 203 11.78 -9.96 -29.36
CA PHE A 203 10.80 -9.84 -30.44
C PHE A 203 10.65 -8.45 -31.09
N GLN A 204 11.68 -7.61 -31.01
CA GLN A 204 11.74 -6.42 -31.86
C GLN A 204 11.68 -6.82 -33.35
N GLY A 205 10.92 -6.06 -34.14
CA GLY A 205 10.63 -6.35 -35.54
C GLY A 205 9.48 -7.31 -35.78
N ASP A 206 8.87 -7.87 -34.72
CA ASP A 206 7.76 -8.80 -34.85
C ASP A 206 6.40 -8.10 -34.61
N LEU A 207 5.42 -8.50 -35.42
CA LEU A 207 4.01 -8.13 -35.28
C LEU A 207 3.19 -9.36 -35.63
N TRP A 208 2.26 -9.73 -34.77
CA TRP A 208 1.40 -10.89 -34.98
C TRP A 208 -0.04 -10.49 -35.21
N ARG A 209 -0.74 -11.33 -35.96
CA ARG A 209 -2.17 -11.20 -36.23
C ARG A 209 -2.87 -12.53 -35.97
N THR A 210 -4.06 -12.46 -35.40
CA THR A 210 -5.05 -13.54 -35.42
C THR A 210 -6.24 -13.13 -36.28
N LYS A 211 -6.92 -14.11 -36.91
CA LYS A 211 -8.21 -13.92 -37.60
C LYS A 211 -9.34 -14.77 -37.01
N ASP A 212 -9.06 -15.51 -35.95
CA ASP A 212 -9.96 -16.52 -35.37
C ASP A 212 -10.09 -16.38 -33.85
N GLY A 213 -9.93 -15.15 -33.34
CA GLY A 213 -10.11 -14.87 -31.92
C GLY A 213 -9.02 -15.49 -31.03
N GLY A 214 -7.76 -15.48 -31.49
CA GLY A 214 -6.60 -15.90 -30.73
C GLY A 214 -6.38 -17.42 -30.72
N VAL A 215 -7.12 -18.18 -31.52
CA VAL A 215 -6.94 -19.63 -31.66
C VAL A 215 -5.65 -19.94 -32.42
N SER A 216 -5.34 -19.16 -33.46
CA SER A 216 -4.10 -19.25 -34.22
C SER A 216 -3.53 -17.87 -34.57
N TRP A 217 -2.21 -17.83 -34.81
CA TRP A 217 -1.46 -16.60 -34.98
C TRP A 217 -0.51 -16.67 -36.17
N GLU A 218 -0.43 -15.57 -36.90
CA GLU A 218 0.45 -15.37 -38.05
C GLU A 218 1.44 -14.24 -37.75
N LEU A 219 2.73 -14.47 -38.05
CA LEU A 219 3.72 -13.40 -38.05
C LEU A 219 3.56 -12.59 -39.33
N VAL A 220 3.28 -11.29 -39.19
CA VAL A 220 2.89 -10.38 -40.26
C VAL A 220 3.81 -9.16 -40.28
N ASN A 221 5.12 -9.40 -40.39
CA ASN A 221 6.16 -8.37 -40.29
C ASN A 221 6.86 -8.04 -41.62
N THR A 222 6.32 -8.50 -42.76
CA THR A 222 6.89 -8.23 -44.08
C THR A 222 6.91 -6.73 -44.37
N GLY A 223 8.10 -6.14 -44.47
CA GLY A 223 8.27 -4.70 -44.73
C GLY A 223 8.55 -3.86 -43.48
N LEU A 224 8.44 -4.45 -42.27
CA LEU A 224 8.86 -3.80 -41.03
C LEU A 224 10.39 -3.92 -40.83
N PRO A 225 11.05 -2.91 -40.25
CA PRO A 225 12.45 -3.02 -39.85
C PRO A 225 12.66 -4.10 -38.79
N ALA A 226 13.75 -4.87 -38.89
CA ALA A 226 14.09 -5.93 -37.93
C ALA A 226 14.36 -5.45 -36.49
N LYS A 227 14.40 -4.13 -36.26
CA LYS A 227 14.55 -3.52 -34.92
C LYS A 227 13.31 -2.76 -34.45
N ALA A 228 12.25 -2.69 -35.27
CA ALA A 228 11.07 -1.92 -34.96
C ALA A 228 10.35 -2.48 -33.73
N GLN A 229 10.27 -1.70 -32.66
CA GLN A 229 9.46 -2.06 -31.50
C GLN A 229 8.12 -1.35 -31.66
N VAL A 230 7.05 -2.12 -31.83
CA VAL A 230 5.74 -1.57 -32.18
C VAL A 230 4.99 -1.17 -30.91
N GLY A 231 4.91 0.14 -30.68
CA GLY A 231 4.30 0.71 -29.47
C GLY A 231 2.80 0.97 -29.60
N ARG A 232 2.29 1.14 -30.83
CA ARG A 232 0.86 1.34 -31.11
C ARG A 232 0.46 0.76 -32.46
N ILE A 233 -0.76 0.24 -32.50
CA ILE A 233 -1.41 -0.31 -33.69
C ILE A 233 -2.81 0.29 -33.77
N ILE A 234 -3.21 0.81 -34.94
CA ILE A 234 -4.56 1.30 -35.21
C ILE A 234 -5.06 0.63 -36.48
N VAL A 235 -6.23 0.01 -36.42
CA VAL A 235 -6.96 -0.47 -37.61
C VAL A 235 -7.95 0.62 -38.01
N ASN A 236 -7.97 1.00 -39.29
CA ASN A 236 -8.84 2.04 -39.78
C ASN A 236 -10.32 1.60 -39.64
N PRO A 237 -11.16 2.33 -38.90
CA PRO A 237 -12.58 1.98 -38.72
C PRO A 237 -13.36 1.96 -40.05
N MET A 238 -12.92 2.70 -41.06
CA MET A 238 -13.57 2.70 -42.38
C MET A 238 -13.08 1.58 -43.31
N ASN A 239 -11.97 0.92 -42.99
CA ASN A 239 -11.35 -0.08 -43.86
C ASN A 239 -10.38 -1.00 -43.09
N SER A 240 -10.83 -2.20 -42.73
CA SER A 240 -10.03 -3.23 -42.05
C SER A 240 -8.73 -3.65 -42.75
N ASN A 241 -8.60 -3.41 -44.07
CA ASN A 241 -7.35 -3.67 -44.77
C ASN A 241 -6.28 -2.60 -44.50
N GLN A 242 -6.67 -1.44 -43.96
CA GLN A 242 -5.76 -0.38 -43.60
C GLN A 242 -5.41 -0.45 -42.12
N VAL A 243 -4.15 -0.79 -41.85
CA VAL A 243 -3.61 -0.91 -40.49
C VAL A 243 -2.37 -0.04 -40.38
N PHE A 244 -2.22 0.68 -39.27
CA PHE A 244 -1.09 1.54 -38.96
C PHE A 244 -0.30 0.97 -37.79
N ALA A 245 1.03 0.98 -37.87
CA ALA A 245 1.93 0.54 -36.82
C ALA A 245 2.98 1.61 -36.52
N ALA A 246 2.98 2.16 -35.31
CA ALA A 246 3.95 3.13 -34.83
C ALA A 246 5.05 2.38 -34.08
N SER A 247 6.28 2.74 -34.41
CA SER A 247 7.44 2.20 -33.75
C SER A 247 8.49 3.26 -33.48
N ASN A 248 9.41 2.93 -32.60
CA ASN A 248 10.64 3.68 -32.42
C ASN A 248 11.55 3.66 -33.66
N TYR A 249 11.22 2.94 -34.74
CA TYR A 249 11.91 2.94 -36.03
C TYR A 249 10.98 3.35 -37.20
N GLY A 250 9.93 4.11 -36.90
CA GLY A 250 9.08 4.79 -37.88
C GLY A 250 7.60 4.40 -37.85
N ILE A 251 6.82 5.10 -38.66
CA ILE A 251 5.40 4.83 -38.92
C ILE A 251 5.20 4.00 -40.19
N PHE A 252 4.41 2.94 -40.09
CA PHE A 252 4.12 2.02 -41.19
C PHE A 252 2.63 1.88 -41.42
N ARG A 253 2.26 1.61 -42.67
CA ARG A 253 0.89 1.30 -43.08
C ARG A 253 0.84 0.03 -43.92
N SER A 254 -0.12 -0.83 -43.62
CA SER A 254 -0.58 -1.91 -44.50
C SER A 254 -1.85 -1.50 -45.24
N ASN A 255 -2.02 -1.99 -46.47
CA ASN A 255 -3.26 -1.87 -47.26
C ASN A 255 -3.89 -3.25 -47.56
N ASP A 256 -3.42 -4.30 -46.90
CA ASP A 256 -3.80 -5.70 -47.09
C ASP A 256 -4.05 -6.42 -45.75
N GLY A 257 -4.46 -5.66 -44.72
CA GLY A 257 -4.84 -6.20 -43.41
C GLY A 257 -3.65 -6.72 -42.59
N GLY A 258 -2.45 -6.22 -42.87
CA GLY A 258 -1.20 -6.53 -42.18
C GLY A 258 -0.25 -7.44 -42.95
N ASP A 259 -0.63 -8.02 -44.11
CA ASP A 259 0.23 -8.98 -44.83
C ASP A 259 1.55 -8.34 -45.31
N SER A 260 1.53 -7.06 -45.69
CA SER A 260 2.70 -6.27 -46.02
C SER A 260 2.62 -4.82 -45.54
N TRP A 261 3.77 -4.25 -45.21
CA TRP A 261 3.90 -2.91 -44.63
C TRP A 261 4.78 -2.02 -45.50
N ALA A 262 4.38 -0.74 -45.62
CA ALA A 262 5.18 0.31 -46.22
C ALA A 262 5.39 1.45 -45.22
N SER A 263 6.60 2.01 -45.17
CA SER A 263 6.85 3.24 -44.41
C SER A 263 6.03 4.37 -45.01
N ILE A 264 5.46 5.19 -44.13
CA ILE A 264 4.72 6.41 -44.47
C ILE A 264 5.29 7.63 -43.72
N GLY A 265 6.52 7.52 -43.22
CA GLY A 265 7.18 8.52 -42.38
C GLY A 265 8.05 9.54 -43.13
N GLU A 266 8.15 9.47 -44.47
CA GLU A 266 9.12 10.26 -45.26
C GLU A 266 9.00 11.79 -45.08
N GLN A 267 7.82 12.29 -44.66
CA GLN A 267 7.55 13.72 -44.44
C GLN A 267 7.68 14.14 -42.97
N LEU A 268 7.96 13.19 -42.06
CA LEU A 268 8.22 13.46 -40.65
C LEU A 268 9.67 13.92 -40.46
N ASP A 269 9.96 14.55 -39.32
CA ASP A 269 11.28 15.13 -39.09
C ASP A 269 12.29 14.06 -38.67
N ASN A 270 11.89 13.17 -37.74
CA ASN A 270 12.77 12.20 -37.11
C ASN A 270 12.33 10.74 -37.34
N ASP A 271 11.04 10.51 -37.62
CA ASP A 271 10.41 9.19 -37.81
C ASP A 271 10.67 8.24 -36.61
N ILE A 272 10.52 8.77 -35.39
CA ILE A 272 10.58 8.01 -34.14
C ILE A 272 9.26 8.24 -33.41
N ILE A 273 8.35 7.28 -33.50
CA ILE A 273 6.95 7.54 -33.17
C ILE A 273 6.66 7.10 -31.75
N MET A 274 6.36 8.05 -30.85
CA MET A 274 6.12 7.74 -29.44
C MET A 274 4.75 7.15 -29.15
N ASP A 275 3.73 7.74 -29.77
CA ASP A 275 2.34 7.38 -29.58
C ASP A 275 1.57 7.82 -30.83
N MET A 276 0.44 7.16 -31.07
CA MET A 276 -0.54 7.56 -32.08
C MET A 276 -1.94 7.38 -31.51
N ASP A 277 -2.88 8.17 -32.02
CA ASP A 277 -4.31 8.03 -31.73
C ASP A 277 -5.11 8.58 -32.92
N PHE A 278 -6.42 8.48 -32.89
CA PHE A 278 -7.26 8.87 -34.02
C PHE A 278 -8.56 9.53 -33.59
N TYR A 279 -9.07 10.39 -34.46
CA TYR A 279 -10.46 10.86 -34.43
C TYR A 279 -11.25 10.15 -35.53
N TYR A 280 -12.43 9.65 -35.19
CA TYR A 280 -13.35 9.04 -36.14
C TYR A 280 -14.78 9.55 -35.94
N ASP A 281 -15.35 10.10 -37.02
CA ASP A 281 -16.77 10.45 -37.11
C ASP A 281 -17.40 9.60 -38.22
N GLU A 282 -18.15 8.57 -37.82
CA GLU A 282 -18.87 7.69 -38.72
C GLU A 282 -19.90 8.46 -39.58
N SER A 283 -20.56 9.48 -39.01
CA SER A 283 -21.61 10.22 -39.71
C SER A 283 -21.05 11.04 -40.87
N ARG A 284 -19.80 11.50 -40.76
CA ARG A 284 -19.09 12.27 -41.79
C ARG A 284 -18.13 11.41 -42.62
N GLN A 285 -17.97 10.13 -42.27
CA GLN A 285 -16.93 9.25 -42.82
C GLN A 285 -15.56 9.93 -42.76
N LYS A 286 -15.26 10.54 -41.61
CA LYS A 286 -14.03 11.29 -41.39
C LYS A 286 -13.13 10.54 -40.42
N PHE A 287 -11.90 10.29 -40.83
CA PHE A 287 -10.85 9.70 -40.03
C PHE A 287 -9.62 10.60 -40.06
N ILE A 288 -9.10 10.96 -38.89
CA ILE A 288 -7.89 11.74 -38.75
C ILE A 288 -6.93 10.96 -37.87
N LEU A 289 -5.74 10.68 -38.38
CA LEU A 289 -4.67 10.04 -37.63
C LEU A 289 -3.77 11.12 -37.01
N TYR A 290 -3.45 10.98 -35.72
CA TYR A 290 -2.54 11.85 -34.99
C TYR A 290 -1.34 11.04 -34.49
N LEU A 291 -0.16 11.64 -34.50
CA LEU A 291 1.03 11.01 -33.94
C LEU A 291 1.98 12.02 -33.28
N ILE A 292 2.82 11.49 -32.39
CA ILE A 292 4.01 12.17 -31.90
C ILE A 292 5.22 11.63 -32.65
N ASP A 293 5.90 12.48 -33.41
CA ASP A 293 7.27 12.25 -33.88
C ASP A 293 8.23 12.84 -32.84
N GLN A 294 8.98 11.99 -32.15
CA GLN A 294 9.68 12.39 -30.93
C GLN A 294 10.67 13.54 -31.19
N VAL A 295 10.74 14.45 -30.22
CA VAL A 295 11.65 15.61 -30.28
C VAL A 295 13.10 15.17 -30.28
N GLN A 296 13.92 15.73 -31.17
CA GLN A 296 15.37 15.58 -31.13
C GLN A 296 16.07 16.94 -31.04
N PHE A 297 17.02 17.05 -30.12
CA PHE A 297 17.81 18.27 -29.95
C PHE A 297 19.13 18.18 -30.72
N VAL A 298 19.47 19.27 -31.41
CA VAL A 298 20.70 19.41 -32.19
C VAL A 298 21.43 20.70 -31.83
N ALA A 299 22.76 20.65 -31.84
CA ALA A 299 23.61 21.80 -31.60
C ALA A 299 23.43 22.88 -32.69
N ALA A 300 23.32 24.14 -32.28
CA ALA A 300 23.17 25.30 -33.17
C ALA A 300 24.06 26.45 -32.68
N GLY A 301 25.36 26.38 -32.97
CA GLY A 301 26.33 27.36 -32.46
C GLY A 301 26.45 27.29 -30.93
N ASN A 302 26.15 28.39 -30.25
CA ASN A 302 26.13 28.50 -28.79
C ASN A 302 24.72 28.32 -28.19
N THR A 303 23.77 27.79 -28.95
CA THR A 303 22.45 27.35 -28.48
C THR A 303 22.12 25.97 -29.04
N THR A 304 20.90 25.48 -28.82
CA THR A 304 20.37 24.28 -29.47
C THR A 304 19.06 24.58 -30.18
N THR A 305 18.73 23.76 -31.17
CA THR A 305 17.41 23.74 -31.80
C THR A 305 16.82 22.33 -31.69
N CYS A 306 15.53 22.18 -31.96
CA CYS A 306 14.89 20.86 -31.94
C CYS A 306 13.97 20.65 -33.16
N THR A 307 13.85 19.38 -33.55
CA THR A 307 12.94 18.88 -34.60
C THR A 307 11.94 17.89 -34.00
N GLY A 308 10.94 17.46 -34.76
CA GLY A 308 9.86 16.57 -34.31
C GLY A 308 8.60 17.36 -33.97
N GLY A 309 7.71 16.75 -33.19
CA GLY A 309 6.47 17.38 -32.77
C GLY A 309 5.23 16.50 -32.91
N ILE A 310 4.08 17.16 -32.97
CA ILE A 310 2.79 16.53 -33.23
C ILE A 310 2.45 16.69 -34.71
N PHE A 311 1.93 15.62 -35.30
CA PHE A 311 1.48 15.63 -36.70
C PHE A 311 0.09 15.01 -36.82
N ARG A 312 -0.66 15.43 -37.85
CA ARG A 312 -1.91 14.80 -38.28
C ARG A 312 -1.89 14.41 -39.74
N SER A 313 -2.70 13.44 -40.09
CA SER A 313 -3.01 13.04 -41.46
C SER A 313 -4.51 12.84 -41.63
N GLU A 314 -5.07 13.45 -42.68
CA GLU A 314 -6.48 13.28 -43.09
C GLU A 314 -6.63 12.36 -44.31
N ASP A 315 -5.51 11.83 -44.83
CA ASP A 315 -5.45 11.02 -46.06
C ASP A 315 -4.80 9.64 -45.82
N ASN A 316 -4.99 9.10 -44.62
CA ASN A 316 -4.50 7.78 -44.21
C ASN A 316 -2.97 7.66 -44.33
N GLY A 317 -2.25 8.72 -43.95
CA GLY A 317 -0.79 8.75 -43.91
C GLY A 317 -0.12 8.99 -45.26
N ALA A 318 -0.84 9.47 -46.28
CA ALA A 318 -0.18 9.86 -47.55
C ALA A 318 0.51 11.22 -47.43
N SER A 319 -0.02 12.11 -46.59
CA SER A 319 0.62 13.37 -46.20
C SER A 319 0.44 13.66 -44.71
N TRP A 320 1.39 14.43 -44.17
CA TRP A 320 1.44 14.83 -42.76
C TRP A 320 1.46 16.34 -42.61
N ILE A 321 0.64 16.85 -41.69
CA ILE A 321 0.55 18.27 -41.34
C ILE A 321 1.08 18.43 -39.91
N LYS A 322 2.10 19.26 -39.73
CA LYS A 322 2.69 19.58 -38.43
C LYS A 322 1.71 20.44 -37.61
N MET A 323 1.55 20.10 -36.32
CA MET A 323 0.60 20.70 -35.38
C MET A 323 1.31 21.33 -34.17
N ASN A 324 2.56 21.78 -34.34
CA ASN A 324 3.34 22.29 -33.21
C ASN A 324 2.85 23.67 -32.74
N GLY A 325 2.26 24.47 -33.63
CA GLY A 325 1.80 25.83 -33.33
C GLY A 325 2.77 26.61 -32.46
N ASP A 326 2.27 27.03 -31.30
CA ASP A 326 3.03 27.74 -30.28
C ASP A 326 3.56 26.85 -29.13
N ILE A 327 3.50 25.53 -29.19
CA ILE A 327 3.86 24.62 -28.07
C ILE A 327 5.30 24.76 -27.57
N GLY A 328 6.20 25.27 -28.42
CA GLY A 328 7.60 25.52 -28.07
C GLY A 328 7.75 26.65 -27.04
N LEU A 329 8.71 26.50 -26.14
CA LEU A 329 8.91 27.38 -24.98
C LEU A 329 10.11 28.31 -25.17
N ASP A 330 9.98 29.54 -24.69
CA ASP A 330 11.11 30.48 -24.59
C ASP A 330 11.76 30.34 -23.23
N ILE A 331 12.86 29.59 -23.19
CA ILE A 331 13.54 29.23 -21.95
C ILE A 331 14.17 30.46 -21.28
N ASN A 332 14.39 31.56 -22.00
CA ASN A 332 14.91 32.81 -21.43
C ASN A 332 13.89 33.55 -20.57
N ARG A 333 12.59 33.28 -20.76
CA ARG A 333 11.50 34.04 -20.12
C ARG A 333 10.85 33.32 -18.96
N LEU A 334 11.22 32.06 -18.74
CA LEU A 334 10.62 31.18 -17.74
C LEU A 334 11.49 31.08 -16.50
N THR A 335 10.87 31.28 -15.34
CA THR A 335 11.41 30.98 -14.02
C THR A 335 10.97 29.57 -13.60
N GLY A 336 10.77 29.32 -12.30
CA GLY A 336 10.29 28.02 -11.80
C GLY A 336 11.20 26.83 -12.12
N GLY A 337 12.52 27.03 -12.11
CA GLY A 337 13.51 25.98 -12.36
C GLY A 337 13.73 25.59 -13.83
N THR A 338 13.02 26.24 -14.76
CA THR A 338 13.02 25.88 -16.18
C THR A 338 14.42 25.87 -16.82
N PRO A 339 15.27 26.93 -16.72
CA PRO A 339 16.60 26.91 -17.31
C PRO A 339 17.52 25.83 -16.73
N ALA A 340 17.43 25.59 -15.42
CA ALA A 340 18.24 24.56 -14.76
C ALA A 340 17.83 23.16 -15.22
N SER A 341 16.52 22.88 -15.27
CA SER A 341 16.00 21.61 -15.78
C SER A 341 16.34 21.39 -17.25
N TYR A 342 16.30 22.45 -18.06
CA TYR A 342 16.70 22.41 -19.46
C TYR A 342 18.16 21.97 -19.61
N TYR A 343 19.11 22.59 -18.90
CA TYR A 343 20.51 22.18 -18.97
C TYR A 343 20.75 20.75 -18.48
N LYS A 344 20.02 20.31 -17.45
CA LYS A 344 20.09 18.92 -16.98
C LYS A 344 19.65 17.94 -18.06
N PHE A 345 18.55 18.24 -18.75
CA PHE A 345 18.05 17.45 -19.89
C PHE A 345 19.04 17.47 -21.06
N ILE A 346 19.51 18.64 -21.49
CA ILE A 346 20.47 18.79 -22.60
C ILE A 346 21.77 18.04 -22.31
N ALA A 347 22.27 18.10 -21.06
CA ALA A 347 23.44 17.33 -20.66
C ALA A 347 23.22 15.81 -20.80
N SER A 348 22.06 15.32 -20.35
CA SER A 348 21.65 13.91 -20.52
C SER A 348 21.58 13.53 -22.00
N TRP A 349 20.89 14.34 -22.81
CA TRP A 349 20.68 14.09 -24.24
C TRP A 349 21.99 13.99 -25.03
N PHE A 350 22.93 14.92 -24.79
CA PHE A 350 24.22 14.94 -25.47
C PHE A 350 25.28 14.04 -24.80
N GLY A 351 24.97 13.42 -23.66
CA GLY A 351 25.92 12.58 -22.92
C GLY A 351 27.13 13.35 -22.36
N ILE A 352 26.93 14.62 -22.00
CA ILE A 352 27.95 15.53 -21.46
C ILE A 352 27.63 15.94 -20.02
N LYS A 353 28.57 16.62 -19.35
CA LYS A 353 28.32 17.17 -18.01
C LYS A 353 27.46 18.43 -18.09
N GLU A 354 26.63 18.70 -17.09
CA GLU A 354 25.79 19.91 -17.04
C GLU A 354 26.59 21.22 -17.16
N ALA A 355 27.76 21.30 -16.52
CA ALA A 355 28.64 22.46 -16.64
C ALA A 355 29.18 22.65 -18.07
N GLU A 356 29.39 21.56 -18.81
CA GLU A 356 29.80 21.58 -20.20
C GLU A 356 28.65 21.99 -21.11
N ALA A 357 27.44 21.48 -20.88
CA ALA A 357 26.23 21.92 -21.58
C ALA A 357 26.02 23.43 -21.44
N LYS A 358 26.18 23.98 -20.22
CA LYS A 358 26.09 25.43 -19.96
C LYS A 358 27.17 26.25 -20.66
N ALA A 359 28.38 25.69 -20.80
CA ALA A 359 29.49 26.37 -21.45
C ALA A 359 29.37 26.36 -22.98
N GLN A 360 28.92 25.24 -23.55
CA GLN A 360 28.76 25.06 -25.00
C GLN A 360 27.49 25.74 -25.53
N TYR A 361 26.39 25.65 -24.78
CA TYR A 361 25.08 26.16 -25.16
C TYR A 361 24.67 27.32 -24.25
N SER A 362 25.50 28.36 -24.18
CA SER A 362 25.32 29.49 -23.25
C SER A 362 24.12 30.38 -23.56
N GLU A 363 23.60 30.35 -24.79
CA GLU A 363 22.35 30.99 -25.18
C GLU A 363 21.19 29.99 -25.08
N LEU A 364 20.18 30.32 -24.28
CA LEU A 364 18.98 29.49 -24.13
C LEU A 364 18.07 29.64 -25.37
N PRO A 365 17.41 28.57 -25.81
CA PRO A 365 16.54 28.60 -26.98
C PRO A 365 15.22 29.34 -26.70
N THR A 366 14.64 29.94 -27.74
CA THR A 366 13.37 30.66 -27.68
C THR A 366 12.15 29.83 -28.10
N ALA A 367 12.37 28.60 -28.59
CA ALA A 367 11.32 27.68 -29.07
C ALA A 367 11.69 26.21 -28.81
N ALA A 368 12.03 25.88 -27.56
CA ALA A 368 12.34 24.49 -27.18
C ALA A 368 11.07 23.70 -26.89
N MET A 369 10.89 22.56 -27.57
CA MET A 369 9.80 21.64 -27.27
C MET A 369 10.21 20.66 -26.17
N GLN A 370 9.32 20.44 -25.21
CA GLN A 370 9.51 19.40 -24.20
C GLN A 370 9.48 18.01 -24.84
N PHE A 371 10.06 17.02 -24.14
CA PHE A 371 10.06 15.65 -24.61
C PHE A 371 8.68 15.00 -24.39
N PHE A 372 8.03 14.58 -25.48
CA PHE A 372 6.67 14.06 -25.45
C PHE A 372 6.64 12.63 -24.92
N PHE A 373 5.52 12.26 -24.28
CA PHE A 373 5.37 10.94 -23.67
C PHE A 373 4.11 10.20 -24.11
N MET A 374 3.00 10.89 -24.30
CA MET A 374 1.74 10.27 -24.74
C MET A 374 0.79 11.28 -25.39
N LEU A 375 -0.16 10.79 -26.18
CA LEU A 375 -1.25 11.59 -26.71
C LEU A 375 -2.61 10.88 -26.59
N SER A 376 -3.69 11.64 -26.52
CA SER A 376 -5.06 11.11 -26.61
C SER A 376 -5.92 12.08 -27.40
N ALA A 377 -6.61 11.59 -28.43
CA ALA A 377 -7.54 12.38 -29.21
C ALA A 377 -8.88 12.51 -28.47
N ASP A 378 -9.53 13.67 -28.58
CA ASP A 378 -10.87 13.84 -28.06
C ASP A 378 -11.90 13.32 -29.08
N PRO A 379 -12.50 12.14 -28.87
CA PRO A 379 -13.47 11.58 -29.81
C PRO A 379 -14.73 12.45 -29.95
N SER A 380 -15.00 13.36 -29.01
CA SER A 380 -16.17 14.24 -29.07
C SER A 380 -15.94 15.51 -29.90
N ARG A 381 -14.66 15.86 -30.19
CA ARG A 381 -14.29 17.13 -30.86
C ARG A 381 -13.19 16.93 -31.89
N GLU A 382 -13.55 17.13 -33.15
CA GLU A 382 -12.61 17.14 -34.27
C GLU A 382 -11.49 18.17 -34.03
N GLY A 383 -10.23 17.75 -34.18
CA GLY A 383 -9.07 18.63 -34.05
C GLY A 383 -8.62 18.91 -32.61
N ALA A 384 -9.27 18.30 -31.61
CA ALA A 384 -8.88 18.41 -30.22
C ALA A 384 -8.00 17.24 -29.76
N LEU A 385 -6.92 17.55 -29.04
CA LEU A 385 -5.92 16.59 -28.56
C LEU A 385 -5.45 16.95 -27.15
N TYR A 386 -5.06 15.93 -26.40
CA TYR A 386 -4.31 16.06 -25.15
C TYR A 386 -2.94 15.41 -25.30
N VAL A 387 -1.90 16.11 -24.86
CA VAL A 387 -0.50 15.66 -24.99
C VAL A 387 0.19 15.72 -23.63
N GLY A 388 0.74 14.57 -23.21
CA GLY A 388 1.48 14.39 -21.98
C GLY A 388 3.00 14.37 -22.19
N PHE A 389 3.75 14.80 -21.18
CA PHE A 389 5.21 14.99 -21.25
C PHE A 389 6.00 14.14 -20.23
N ALA A 390 7.23 13.75 -20.59
CA ALA A 390 8.08 12.84 -19.80
C ALA A 390 8.61 13.48 -18.49
N ASP A 391 9.11 12.67 -17.55
CA ASP A 391 9.52 13.14 -16.21
C ASP A 391 10.91 13.86 -16.19
N PRO A 392 11.01 15.19 -15.96
CA PRO A 392 12.22 15.96 -15.78
C PRO A 392 13.02 15.57 -14.53
N GLN A 393 12.44 14.88 -13.54
CA GLN A 393 13.19 14.46 -12.33
C GLN A 393 14.41 13.60 -12.68
N ILE A 394 14.20 12.65 -13.59
CA ILE A 394 15.22 11.73 -14.09
C ILE A 394 15.85 12.24 -15.39
N ALA A 395 15.72 13.55 -15.66
CA ALA A 395 16.32 14.28 -16.78
C ALA A 395 15.84 13.83 -18.17
N ASN A 396 14.58 13.40 -18.28
CA ASN A 396 13.97 13.02 -19.56
C ASN A 396 13.15 14.13 -20.21
N SER A 397 12.97 15.27 -19.54
CA SER A 397 12.37 16.48 -20.10
C SER A 397 12.78 17.70 -19.27
N PHE A 398 12.19 18.85 -19.54
CA PHE A 398 12.25 20.07 -18.74
C PHE A 398 10.83 20.62 -18.55
N VAL A 399 10.61 21.48 -17.56
CA VAL A 399 9.26 22.00 -17.21
C VAL A 399 8.99 23.30 -18.00
N PRO A 400 7.76 23.71 -18.39
CA PRO A 400 6.53 23.76 -17.58
C PRO A 400 5.30 23.04 -18.18
N GLY A 401 4.51 22.40 -17.32
CA GLY A 401 3.29 21.68 -17.70
C GLY A 401 3.48 20.22 -18.06
N ARG A 402 2.52 19.39 -17.63
CA ARG A 402 2.54 17.94 -17.91
C ARG A 402 1.44 17.47 -18.84
N LEU A 403 0.46 18.32 -19.06
CA LEU A 403 -0.66 18.05 -19.92
C LEU A 403 -1.01 19.34 -20.64
N TRP A 404 -0.95 19.27 -21.96
CA TRP A 404 -1.34 20.35 -22.84
C TRP A 404 -2.49 19.89 -23.71
N THR A 405 -3.36 20.82 -24.08
CA THR A 405 -4.52 20.57 -24.92
C THR A 405 -4.56 21.57 -26.07
N THR A 406 -5.15 21.17 -27.18
CA THR A 406 -5.53 22.04 -28.29
C THR A 406 -6.96 21.69 -28.71
N SER A 407 -7.67 22.65 -29.29
CA SER A 407 -8.98 22.44 -29.92
C SER A 407 -9.06 22.98 -31.34
N ASP A 408 -7.92 23.41 -31.90
CA ASP A 408 -7.84 24.11 -33.18
C ASP A 408 -6.78 23.50 -34.11
N ASN A 409 -6.60 22.18 -34.01
CA ASN A 409 -5.59 21.43 -34.76
C ASN A 409 -4.13 21.86 -34.47
N GLY A 410 -3.87 22.30 -33.24
CA GLY A 410 -2.53 22.62 -32.77
C GLY A 410 -2.02 23.98 -33.26
N ASP A 411 -2.91 24.87 -33.69
CA ASP A 411 -2.57 26.27 -33.94
C ASP A 411 -2.25 26.99 -32.61
N HIS A 412 -3.00 26.65 -31.54
CA HIS A 412 -2.75 27.11 -30.19
C HIS A 412 -2.79 25.96 -29.17
N TRP A 413 -1.84 25.96 -28.24
CA TRP A 413 -1.71 24.97 -27.18
C TRP A 413 -1.86 25.59 -25.78
N VAL A 414 -2.80 25.06 -25.01
CA VAL A 414 -3.08 25.47 -23.63
C VAL A 414 -2.53 24.42 -22.67
N ASN A 415 -1.72 24.85 -21.71
CA ASN A 415 -1.39 23.99 -20.59
C ASN A 415 -2.63 23.83 -19.73
N THR A 416 -3.15 22.61 -19.59
CA THR A 416 -4.51 22.40 -19.08
C THR A 416 -4.55 21.91 -17.64
N ALA A 417 -3.43 21.49 -17.06
CA ALA A 417 -3.33 21.00 -15.68
C ALA A 417 -2.30 21.85 -14.92
N ARG A 418 -2.77 22.67 -13.98
CA ARG A 418 -1.92 23.65 -13.29
C ARG A 418 -2.17 23.65 -11.78
N LEU A 419 -1.07 23.47 -11.03
CA LEU A 419 -0.95 23.58 -9.58
C LEU A 419 0.22 24.52 -9.22
N GLY A 420 0.21 25.09 -8.02
CA GLY A 420 1.23 26.00 -7.50
C GLY A 420 1.18 27.41 -8.12
N GLU A 421 0.06 28.13 -7.96
CA GLU A 421 -0.24 29.44 -8.59
C GLU A 421 0.92 30.42 -8.44
N HIS A 422 1.50 30.50 -7.24
CA HIS A 422 2.63 31.37 -6.91
C HIS A 422 3.87 31.14 -7.82
N VAL A 423 4.03 29.96 -8.42
CA VAL A 423 5.09 29.69 -9.38
C VAL A 423 4.73 30.23 -10.75
N TRP A 424 3.51 29.97 -11.22
CA TRP A 424 2.99 30.45 -12.51
C TRP A 424 2.92 31.98 -12.58
N GLU A 425 2.58 32.63 -11.46
CA GLU A 425 2.46 34.09 -11.37
C GLU A 425 3.79 34.81 -11.70
N ASN A 426 4.94 34.20 -11.37
CA ASN A 426 6.25 34.80 -11.66
C ASN A 426 6.47 35.05 -13.16
N ASP A 427 5.84 34.23 -14.00
CA ASP A 427 5.97 34.28 -15.45
C ASP A 427 4.66 34.73 -16.13
N LYS A 428 3.72 35.34 -15.40
CA LYS A 428 2.38 35.68 -15.93
C LYS A 428 2.39 36.48 -17.23
N ALA A 429 3.32 37.42 -17.40
CA ALA A 429 3.41 38.22 -18.62
C ALA A 429 3.76 37.37 -19.85
N TYR A 430 4.51 36.27 -19.67
CA TYR A 430 4.80 35.31 -20.73
C TYR A 430 3.55 34.50 -21.08
N TRP A 431 2.79 34.06 -20.07
CA TRP A 431 1.57 33.28 -20.25
C TRP A 431 0.43 34.11 -20.88
N GLU A 432 0.22 35.35 -20.41
CA GLU A 432 -0.79 36.28 -20.94
C GLU A 432 -0.50 36.67 -22.40
N GLU A 433 0.77 36.88 -22.77
CA GLU A 433 1.16 37.15 -24.16
C GLU A 433 0.82 35.99 -25.12
N ARG A 434 0.83 34.76 -24.58
CA ARG A 434 0.52 33.53 -25.31
C ARG A 434 -0.93 33.09 -25.20
N ASP A 435 -1.82 33.92 -24.65
CA ASP A 435 -3.22 33.55 -24.37
C ASP A 435 -3.36 32.26 -23.52
N ASN A 436 -2.37 31.98 -22.66
CA ASN A 436 -2.39 30.82 -21.77
C ASN A 436 -2.86 31.22 -20.37
N PRO A 437 -3.80 30.48 -19.76
CA PRO A 437 -4.15 30.66 -18.36
C PRO A 437 -2.97 30.27 -17.45
N TRP A 438 -2.74 31.06 -16.40
CA TRP A 438 -1.68 30.81 -15.42
C TRP A 438 -2.19 30.49 -14.02
N HIS A 439 -3.47 30.78 -13.74
CA HIS A 439 -4.11 30.40 -12.48
C HIS A 439 -4.22 28.89 -12.33
N GLU A 440 -4.18 28.43 -11.09
CA GLU A 440 -4.50 27.04 -10.75
C GLU A 440 -5.91 26.67 -11.22
N ASN A 441 -6.08 25.44 -11.67
CA ASN A 441 -7.38 24.92 -12.09
C ASN A 441 -7.63 23.48 -11.63
N MET A 442 -6.85 23.01 -10.65
CA MET A 442 -6.95 21.66 -10.12
C MET A 442 -7.32 21.72 -8.63
N VAL A 443 -8.33 20.96 -8.25
CA VAL A 443 -8.68 20.74 -6.83
C VAL A 443 -8.17 19.37 -6.43
N VAL A 444 -7.07 19.36 -5.68
CA VAL A 444 -6.47 18.14 -5.10
C VAL A 444 -7.09 17.89 -3.73
N GLY A 445 -7.29 16.62 -3.41
CA GLY A 445 -7.69 16.15 -2.10
C GLY A 445 -6.51 16.19 -1.13
N HIS A 446 -6.07 15.03 -0.64
CA HIS A 446 -4.99 14.98 0.34
C HIS A 446 -3.65 15.12 -0.38
N GLU A 447 -2.88 16.12 0.04
CA GLU A 447 -1.60 16.40 -0.58
C GLU A 447 -0.57 15.36 -0.12
N SER A 448 -0.04 14.59 -1.08
CA SER A 448 1.22 13.88 -0.89
C SER A 448 2.39 14.89 -0.95
N PRO A 449 3.43 14.76 -0.10
CA PRO A 449 4.65 15.58 -0.18
C PRO A 449 5.35 15.54 -1.56
N HIS A 450 4.91 14.65 -2.44
CA HIS A 450 5.40 14.39 -3.78
C HIS A 450 4.74 15.24 -4.88
N PHE A 451 3.63 15.94 -4.63
CA PHE A 451 2.93 16.71 -5.68
C PHE A 451 3.72 17.91 -6.21
N GLN A 452 4.51 18.56 -5.36
CA GLN A 452 5.20 19.81 -5.70
C GLN A 452 6.73 19.66 -5.78
N PHE A 453 7.32 20.33 -6.79
CA PHE A 453 8.76 20.37 -7.04
C PHE A 453 9.47 21.53 -6.36
N GLY A 454 9.44 21.61 -5.03
CA GLY A 454 9.91 22.83 -4.35
C GLY A 454 9.27 24.06 -5.01
N ASN A 455 10.06 25.06 -5.39
CA ASN A 455 9.54 26.29 -6.02
C ASN A 455 9.52 26.24 -7.57
N ASN A 456 9.50 25.05 -8.18
CA ASN A 456 9.40 24.87 -9.64
C ASN A 456 7.94 24.68 -10.08
N TYR A 457 7.69 24.75 -11.40
CA TYR A 457 6.37 24.48 -11.98
C TYR A 457 5.82 23.15 -11.47
N ALA A 458 4.76 23.22 -10.66
CA ALA A 458 4.30 22.11 -9.84
C ALA A 458 3.37 21.18 -10.64
N LEU A 459 3.89 20.01 -11.01
CA LEU A 459 3.10 18.83 -11.37
C LEU A 459 4.03 17.63 -11.56
N ARG A 460 3.98 16.68 -10.65
CA ARG A 460 4.76 15.43 -10.71
C ARG A 460 4.03 14.36 -11.54
N SER A 461 4.82 13.60 -12.30
CA SER A 461 4.47 12.33 -12.94
C SER A 461 3.05 12.20 -13.52
N MET A 462 2.88 12.61 -14.80
CA MET A 462 1.67 12.34 -15.60
C MET A 462 1.78 10.94 -16.23
N ARG A 463 1.30 9.92 -15.53
CA ARG A 463 1.51 8.51 -15.92
C ARG A 463 0.32 7.88 -16.64
N GLY A 464 -0.87 8.45 -16.48
CA GLY A 464 -2.09 8.03 -17.16
C GLY A 464 -2.86 9.22 -17.70
N LEU A 465 -3.42 9.07 -18.90
CA LEU A 465 -4.28 10.02 -19.58
C LEU A 465 -5.17 9.21 -20.52
N ASP A 466 -6.46 9.51 -20.54
CA ASP A 466 -7.34 9.14 -21.65
C ASP A 466 -8.58 10.04 -21.73
N VAL A 467 -9.24 10.05 -22.89
CA VAL A 467 -10.47 10.84 -23.14
C VAL A 467 -11.62 9.91 -23.49
N GLY A 468 -12.75 10.06 -22.80
CA GLY A 468 -13.97 9.32 -23.04
C GLY A 468 -14.73 9.81 -24.26
N VAL A 469 -15.62 8.97 -24.79
CA VAL A 469 -16.52 9.32 -25.91
C VAL A 469 -17.43 10.51 -25.65
N ASP A 470 -17.64 10.87 -24.38
CA ASP A 470 -18.41 12.02 -23.94
C ASP A 470 -17.56 13.29 -23.74
N GLY A 471 -16.26 13.23 -24.03
CA GLY A 471 -15.31 14.34 -23.84
C GLY A 471 -14.78 14.47 -22.41
N SER A 472 -15.15 13.57 -21.49
CA SER A 472 -14.56 13.52 -20.16
C SER A 472 -13.09 13.13 -20.26
N VAL A 473 -12.21 13.80 -19.51
CA VAL A 473 -10.78 13.52 -19.50
C VAL A 473 -10.39 13.06 -18.12
N MET A 474 -9.70 11.93 -18.02
CA MET A 474 -9.17 11.44 -16.76
C MET A 474 -7.66 11.31 -16.84
N ILE A 475 -7.00 11.74 -15.77
CA ILE A 475 -5.54 11.70 -15.65
C ILE A 475 -5.10 11.15 -14.30
N ILE A 476 -3.89 10.60 -14.30
CA ILE A 476 -3.18 10.26 -13.07
C ILE A 476 -2.09 11.31 -12.88
N SER A 477 -2.28 12.16 -11.88
CA SER A 477 -1.32 13.17 -11.46
C SER A 477 -0.70 12.72 -10.14
N ASP A 478 0.55 12.28 -10.20
CA ASP A 478 1.27 11.65 -9.08
C ASP A 478 0.47 10.48 -8.47
N HIS A 479 -0.07 10.67 -7.26
CA HIS A 479 -0.84 9.65 -6.53
C HIS A 479 -2.37 9.87 -6.58
N SER A 480 -2.86 10.87 -7.32
CA SER A 480 -4.30 11.21 -7.42
C SER A 480 -4.90 10.93 -8.79
N THR A 481 -6.15 10.51 -8.79
CA THR A 481 -6.99 10.36 -9.99
C THR A 481 -7.82 11.63 -10.19
N MET A 482 -7.53 12.38 -11.26
CA MET A 482 -8.18 13.66 -11.54
C MET A 482 -9.12 13.52 -12.75
N LEU A 483 -10.30 14.12 -12.64
CA LEU A 483 -11.31 14.18 -13.70
C LEU A 483 -11.51 15.62 -14.15
N SER A 484 -11.71 15.79 -15.45
CA SER A 484 -12.33 16.97 -16.04
C SER A 484 -13.51 16.55 -16.91
N THR A 485 -14.64 17.24 -16.77
CA THR A 485 -15.83 17.07 -17.62
C THR A 485 -16.10 18.29 -18.50
N ASP A 486 -15.17 19.26 -18.50
CA ASP A 486 -15.23 20.51 -19.27
C ASP A 486 -14.02 20.64 -20.20
N HIS A 487 -13.53 19.49 -20.68
CA HIS A 487 -12.43 19.39 -21.62
C HIS A 487 -11.09 19.95 -21.11
N GLY A 488 -10.82 19.84 -19.81
CA GLY A 488 -9.56 20.20 -19.16
C GLY A 488 -9.54 21.63 -18.61
N ALA A 489 -10.63 22.38 -18.70
CA ALA A 489 -10.69 23.73 -18.17
C ALA A 489 -10.62 23.74 -16.63
N SER A 490 -11.26 22.77 -15.97
CA SER A 490 -11.15 22.52 -14.53
C SER A 490 -10.94 21.03 -14.22
N TRP A 491 -10.26 20.75 -13.09
CA TRP A 491 -9.98 19.40 -12.63
C TRP A 491 -10.37 19.23 -11.16
N THR A 492 -10.90 18.06 -10.83
CA THR A 492 -11.18 17.66 -9.45
C THR A 492 -10.70 16.24 -9.23
N GLN A 493 -10.10 15.99 -8.07
CA GLN A 493 -9.79 14.63 -7.65
C GLN A 493 -11.09 13.84 -7.40
N VAL A 494 -11.18 12.62 -7.92
CA VAL A 494 -12.43 11.83 -7.92
C VAL A 494 -12.32 10.47 -7.25
N ASP A 495 -11.21 10.14 -6.63
CA ASP A 495 -10.99 8.82 -6.00
C ASP A 495 -11.22 8.81 -4.48
N GLU A 496 -11.58 9.94 -3.89
CA GLU A 496 -11.85 10.06 -2.46
C GLU A 496 -12.95 11.08 -2.11
N ASP A 497 -13.54 10.90 -0.93
CA ASP A 497 -14.47 11.80 -0.24
C ASP A 497 -13.89 12.24 1.12
N TYR A 498 -14.48 13.27 1.72
CA TYR A 498 -14.08 13.80 3.02
C TYR A 498 -15.25 13.89 4.00
N THR A 499 -14.99 13.55 5.25
CA THR A 499 -15.88 13.85 6.37
C THR A 499 -15.79 15.32 6.76
N GLU A 500 -16.73 15.82 7.56
CA GLU A 500 -16.66 17.17 8.16
C GLU A 500 -15.40 17.32 9.04
N GLY A 501 -14.93 16.23 9.65
CA GLY A 501 -13.70 16.17 10.45
C GLY A 501 -12.40 16.14 9.63
N GLY A 502 -12.48 16.09 8.30
CA GLY A 502 -11.33 16.00 7.40
C GLY A 502 -10.75 14.60 7.23
N SER A 503 -11.45 13.56 7.69
CA SER A 503 -11.09 12.17 7.45
C SER A 503 -11.39 11.79 5.99
N ILE A 504 -10.56 10.94 5.42
CA ILE A 504 -10.62 10.50 4.01
C ILE A 504 -11.44 9.22 3.90
N ILE A 505 -12.28 9.14 2.88
CA ILE A 505 -13.04 7.93 2.54
C ILE A 505 -12.71 7.60 1.08
N GLY A 506 -12.03 6.48 0.84
CA GLY A 506 -11.74 6.03 -0.52
C GLY A 506 -12.97 5.57 -1.29
N ARG A 507 -12.86 5.60 -2.62
CA ARG A 507 -13.91 5.14 -3.54
C ARG A 507 -13.66 3.76 -4.15
N GLY A 508 -12.70 2.99 -3.61
CA GLY A 508 -12.48 1.57 -3.95
C GLY A 508 -11.41 1.27 -4.99
N ASN A 509 -10.47 2.20 -5.23
CA ASN A 509 -9.33 2.04 -6.15
C ASN A 509 -7.98 2.27 -5.48
N SER A 510 -7.82 1.88 -4.20
CA SER A 510 -6.57 2.13 -3.49
C SER A 510 -5.40 1.36 -4.11
N ASN A 511 -4.29 2.05 -4.37
CA ASN A 511 -2.94 1.52 -4.66
C ASN A 511 -1.99 1.73 -3.46
N LEU A 512 -2.54 2.00 -2.27
CA LEU A 512 -1.75 2.26 -1.07
C LEU A 512 -0.92 1.02 -0.65
N PRO A 513 0.38 1.14 -0.37
CA PRO A 513 1.14 0.07 0.29
C PRO A 513 0.74 -0.06 1.77
N GLY A 514 -0.26 -0.88 2.12
CA GLY A 514 -0.57 -1.18 3.52
C GLY A 514 0.49 -2.12 4.10
N LEU A 515 1.07 -1.78 5.26
CA LEU A 515 2.22 -2.52 5.81
C LEU A 515 1.99 -3.08 7.21
N THR A 516 1.35 -2.33 8.12
CA THR A 516 1.21 -2.80 9.51
C THR A 516 -0.05 -2.32 10.23
N ILE A 517 -0.51 -3.09 11.23
CA ILE A 517 -1.67 -2.84 12.07
C ILE A 517 -1.25 -2.83 13.54
N GLY A 518 -1.40 -1.70 14.23
CA GLY A 518 -1.17 -1.56 15.67
C GLY A 518 -2.48 -1.47 16.46
N GLN A 519 -2.62 -2.28 17.51
CA GLN A 519 -3.78 -2.26 18.42
C GLN A 519 -3.34 -2.33 19.90
N ASP A 520 -4.06 -1.64 20.78
CA ASP A 520 -3.89 -1.72 22.24
C ASP A 520 -5.23 -1.43 22.95
N LYS A 521 -5.65 -2.25 23.92
CA LYS A 521 -6.98 -2.14 24.58
C LYS A 521 -7.14 -0.88 25.45
N ARG A 522 -6.04 -0.14 25.68
CA ARG A 522 -6.07 1.15 26.39
C ARG A 522 -6.41 2.31 25.46
N LEU A 523 -6.53 2.05 24.15
CA LEU A 523 -7.07 2.97 23.15
C LEU A 523 -8.41 2.44 22.64
N ASP A 524 -9.19 3.30 21.99
CA ASP A 524 -10.49 2.94 21.38
C ASP A 524 -10.40 2.80 19.84
N TYR A 525 -9.19 2.75 19.29
CA TYR A 525 -8.93 2.70 17.85
C TYR A 525 -7.59 2.03 17.54
N MET A 526 -7.40 1.64 16.28
CA MET A 526 -6.14 1.12 15.75
C MET A 526 -5.32 2.19 15.06
N VAL A 527 -4.02 1.93 14.94
CA VAL A 527 -3.08 2.75 14.17
C VAL A 527 -2.57 1.93 13.01
N LEU A 528 -2.67 2.45 11.79
CA LEU A 528 -2.35 1.73 10.56
C LEU A 528 -1.13 2.35 9.88
N GLY A 529 -0.10 1.54 9.62
CA GLY A 529 1.13 1.97 8.95
C GLY A 529 1.13 1.61 7.47
N SER A 530 1.63 2.53 6.64
CA SER A 530 1.70 2.36 5.19
C SER A 530 3.04 2.82 4.62
N GLY A 531 3.32 2.46 3.37
CA GLY A 531 4.45 2.97 2.60
C GLY A 531 4.08 4.24 1.83
N GLU A 532 4.99 5.20 1.76
CA GLU A 532 4.84 6.52 1.10
C GLU A 532 3.81 7.47 1.75
N HIS A 533 2.77 6.92 2.39
CA HIS A 533 1.69 7.66 3.02
C HIS A 533 1.56 7.40 4.52
N ARG A 534 2.68 7.18 5.22
CA ARG A 534 2.76 7.40 6.66
C ARG A 534 1.73 6.60 7.46
N VAL A 535 1.04 7.24 8.41
CA VAL A 535 0.11 6.62 9.37
C VAL A 535 -1.33 7.04 9.09
N TRP A 536 -2.24 6.11 9.34
CA TRP A 536 -3.69 6.28 9.22
C TRP A 536 -4.39 5.82 10.51
N ILE A 537 -5.46 6.51 10.90
CA ILE A 537 -6.30 6.15 12.06
C ILE A 537 -7.76 6.04 11.59
N PRO A 538 -8.43 4.89 11.74
CA PRO A 538 -9.86 4.79 11.41
C PRO A 538 -10.72 5.68 12.29
N THR A 539 -11.74 6.29 11.70
CA THR A 539 -12.67 7.19 12.40
C THR A 539 -14.13 6.77 12.18
N ALA A 540 -14.99 7.16 13.12
CA ALA A 540 -16.42 6.82 13.09
C ALA A 540 -17.30 7.92 12.45
N ASP A 541 -16.70 8.97 11.89
CA ASP A 541 -17.39 10.15 11.36
C ASP A 541 -17.77 10.05 9.87
N SER A 542 -17.73 8.84 9.31
CA SER A 542 -18.18 8.60 7.93
C SER A 542 -19.69 8.89 7.80
N PRO A 543 -20.13 9.59 6.73
CA PRO A 543 -21.55 9.85 6.48
C PRO A 543 -22.28 8.64 5.87
N ASP A 544 -21.56 7.59 5.49
CA ASP A 544 -22.11 6.35 4.94
C ASP A 544 -21.39 5.11 5.51
N GLU A 545 -21.71 3.92 4.99
CA GLU A 545 -21.20 2.63 5.51
C GLU A 545 -19.70 2.40 5.26
N ARG A 546 -19.04 3.24 4.46
CA ARG A 546 -17.60 3.13 4.20
C ARG A 546 -16.79 3.59 5.40
N GLN A 547 -15.61 3.02 5.57
CA GLN A 547 -14.70 3.41 6.65
C GLN A 547 -13.96 4.72 6.31
N ALA A 548 -14.10 5.73 7.18
CA ALA A 548 -13.30 6.95 7.12
C ALA A 548 -11.96 6.76 7.83
N MET A 549 -10.92 7.41 7.33
CA MET A 549 -9.53 7.27 7.77
C MET A 549 -8.88 8.64 7.90
N LYS A 550 -8.34 8.97 9.08
CA LYS A 550 -7.55 10.18 9.27
C LYS A 550 -6.11 9.95 8.87
N PHE A 551 -5.59 10.78 7.97
CA PHE A 551 -4.18 10.79 7.56
C PHE A 551 -3.31 11.57 8.55
N ILE A 552 -2.17 10.99 8.96
CA ILE A 552 -1.25 11.58 9.93
C ILE A 552 0.10 11.90 9.27
N GLU A 553 0.29 13.18 8.92
CA GLU A 553 1.45 13.65 8.17
C GLU A 553 2.76 13.63 8.98
N SER A 554 2.71 13.68 10.31
CA SER A 554 3.91 13.84 11.15
C SER A 554 4.80 12.59 11.22
N ALA A 555 4.28 11.40 10.89
CA ALA A 555 5.03 10.13 10.94
C ALA A 555 6.06 9.99 9.81
N GLN A 556 6.90 8.94 9.82
CA GLN A 556 7.81 8.63 8.70
C GLN A 556 7.03 8.36 7.42
N GLU A 557 7.61 8.69 6.25
CA GLU A 557 7.00 8.40 4.93
C GLU A 557 6.53 6.96 4.80
N THR A 558 7.31 6.04 5.36
CA THR A 558 6.94 4.64 5.48
C THR A 558 6.93 4.21 6.93
N VAL A 559 5.86 3.56 7.36
CA VAL A 559 5.73 2.95 8.69
C VAL A 559 5.48 1.46 8.51
N SER A 560 6.46 0.65 8.89
CA SER A 560 6.44 -0.80 8.69
C SER A 560 6.31 -1.62 9.97
N ASN A 561 6.44 -0.98 11.14
CA ASN A 561 6.18 -1.59 12.44
C ASN A 561 5.61 -0.56 13.41
N LEU A 562 4.81 -1.03 14.35
CA LEU A 562 4.24 -0.24 15.45
C LEU A 562 4.41 -1.01 16.77
N ALA A 563 4.80 -0.30 17.84
CA ALA A 563 4.83 -0.88 19.18
C ALA A 563 4.40 0.16 20.23
N PHE A 564 3.53 -0.26 21.15
CA PHE A 564 2.98 0.59 22.21
C PHE A 564 3.84 0.50 23.47
N ASP A 565 4.09 1.63 24.12
CA ASP A 565 4.74 1.64 25.42
C ASP A 565 3.89 0.85 26.44
N PRO A 566 4.51 -0.01 27.25
CA PRO A 566 3.78 -0.87 28.18
C PRO A 566 3.09 -0.10 29.31
N TYR A 567 3.46 1.16 29.59
CA TYR A 567 2.93 1.96 30.70
C TYR A 567 2.02 3.11 30.24
N ASP A 568 2.14 3.56 28.99
CA ASP A 568 1.28 4.61 28.44
C ASP A 568 0.97 4.32 26.96
N ALA A 569 -0.27 3.95 26.66
CA ALA A 569 -0.68 3.63 25.30
C ALA A 569 -0.67 4.83 24.34
N ASN A 570 -0.59 6.06 24.86
CA ASN A 570 -0.38 7.23 24.02
C ASN A 570 1.04 7.29 23.44
N ILE A 571 1.98 6.56 24.04
CA ILE A 571 3.33 6.46 23.53
C ILE A 571 3.42 5.28 22.57
N ILE A 572 3.63 5.59 21.28
CA ILE A 572 3.74 4.60 20.22
C ILE A 572 5.06 4.81 19.49
N TYR A 573 5.76 3.72 19.17
CA TYR A 573 7.00 3.73 18.42
C TYR A 573 6.80 3.14 17.03
N ALA A 574 7.49 3.70 16.05
CA ALA A 574 7.41 3.27 14.65
C ALA A 574 8.81 3.19 14.02
N THR A 575 9.03 2.17 13.20
CA THR A 575 10.20 2.09 12.32
C THR A 575 9.78 2.11 10.84
N SER A 576 10.76 2.37 9.97
CA SER A 576 10.60 2.39 8.53
C SER A 576 11.51 1.36 7.86
N ASN A 577 11.08 0.82 6.72
CA ASN A 577 11.85 -0.11 5.89
C ASN A 577 12.42 0.52 4.59
N ARG A 578 11.94 1.69 4.15
CA ARG A 578 12.37 2.38 2.91
C ARG A 578 12.14 3.90 2.96
N GLN A 579 12.60 4.60 1.91
CA GLN A 579 12.51 6.05 1.69
C GLN A 579 13.21 6.91 2.76
N ALA A 580 12.71 8.14 2.98
CA ALA A 580 13.34 9.10 3.86
C ALA A 580 13.23 8.66 5.32
N GLU A 581 14.20 9.07 6.13
CA GLU A 581 14.17 8.89 7.59
C GLU A 581 14.23 7.44 8.09
N LYS A 582 14.51 6.46 7.22
CA LYS A 582 14.62 5.02 7.55
C LYS A 582 15.71 4.64 8.55
N GLN A 583 16.67 5.51 8.81
CA GLN A 583 17.66 5.33 9.87
C GLN A 583 17.07 5.49 11.28
N TYR A 584 15.94 6.18 11.41
CA TYR A 584 15.38 6.57 12.71
C TYR A 584 14.18 5.72 13.12
N ILE A 585 13.97 5.67 14.43
CA ILE A 585 12.71 5.27 15.04
C ILE A 585 11.94 6.55 15.39
N TYR A 586 10.65 6.57 15.12
CA TYR A 586 9.75 7.68 15.47
C TYR A 586 8.95 7.32 16.71
N ARG A 587 8.49 8.34 17.43
CA ARG A 587 7.67 8.23 18.62
C ARG A 587 6.49 9.20 18.54
N SER A 588 5.30 8.71 18.87
CA SER A 588 4.15 9.51 19.24
C SER A 588 4.01 9.56 20.76
N SER A 589 3.37 10.60 21.29
CA SER A 589 3.03 10.73 22.72
C SER A 589 1.56 11.11 22.95
N ASP A 590 0.73 10.93 21.93
CA ASP A 590 -0.69 11.31 21.94
C ASP A 590 -1.57 10.28 21.25
N GLY A 591 -1.13 9.02 21.23
CA GLY A 591 -1.90 7.91 20.66
C GLY A 591 -1.86 7.86 19.14
N GLY A 592 -0.79 8.39 18.53
CA GLY A 592 -0.53 8.28 17.09
C GLY A 592 -0.94 9.48 16.26
N TYR A 593 -1.39 10.59 16.85
CA TYR A 593 -1.81 11.79 16.11
C TYR A 593 -0.64 12.72 15.76
N HIS A 594 0.42 12.72 16.57
CA HIS A 594 1.66 13.44 16.31
C HIS A 594 2.88 12.54 16.52
N TRP A 595 3.85 12.63 15.62
CA TRP A 595 5.07 11.83 15.64
C TRP A 595 6.32 12.70 15.49
N GLU A 596 7.40 12.27 16.14
CA GLU A 596 8.71 12.91 16.08
C GLU A 596 9.85 11.89 16.03
N ARG A 597 11.02 12.32 15.57
CA ARG A 597 12.23 11.49 15.63
C ARG A 597 12.59 11.22 17.08
N TRP A 598 12.75 9.95 17.43
CA TRP A 598 13.07 9.55 18.79
C TRP A 598 14.51 9.08 18.97
N GLY A 599 15.02 8.28 18.03
CA GLY A 599 16.32 7.63 18.11
C GLY A 599 16.77 7.04 16.77
N THR A 600 17.85 6.25 16.78
CA THR A 600 18.41 5.60 15.57
C THR A 600 18.20 4.09 15.64
N ALA A 601 17.43 3.56 14.68
CA ALA A 601 17.07 2.14 14.58
C ALA A 601 18.05 1.33 13.71
N THR A 602 18.53 1.91 12.62
CA THR A 602 19.34 1.18 11.63
C THR A 602 20.58 1.99 11.21
N PRO A 603 21.63 1.33 10.69
CA PRO A 603 22.78 2.01 10.10
C PRO A 603 22.50 2.55 8.68
N ALA A 604 21.23 2.53 8.24
CA ALA A 604 20.83 3.02 6.93
C ALA A 604 21.25 4.48 6.73
N THR A 605 21.43 4.86 5.47
CA THR A 605 21.62 6.25 5.05
C THR A 605 20.42 6.74 4.26
N ASN A 606 20.32 8.05 4.03
CA ASN A 606 19.23 8.62 3.24
C ASN A 606 19.37 8.37 1.71
N LYS A 607 20.02 7.28 1.30
CA LYS A 607 20.12 6.83 -0.09
C LYS A 607 19.11 5.73 -0.35
N TRP A 608 18.50 5.74 -1.54
CA TRP A 608 17.51 4.73 -1.92
C TRP A 608 18.08 3.30 -1.99
N LEU A 609 19.32 3.12 -2.47
CA LEU A 609 19.96 1.80 -2.52
C LEU A 609 20.29 1.22 -1.13
N ASP A 610 20.08 1.98 -0.06
CA ASP A 610 20.51 1.65 1.29
C ASP A 610 19.31 1.36 2.22
N ASP A 611 18.27 0.73 1.69
CA ASP A 611 17.06 0.38 2.44
C ASP A 611 17.27 -0.87 3.32
N PHE A 612 16.90 -0.75 4.59
CA PHE A 612 16.97 -1.80 5.63
C PHE A 612 15.56 -2.11 6.11
N TYR A 613 15.06 -3.31 5.81
CA TYR A 613 13.69 -3.67 6.09
C TYR A 613 13.57 -4.16 7.53
N THR A 614 13.07 -3.27 8.40
CA THR A 614 12.82 -3.57 9.81
C THR A 614 11.51 -4.31 10.00
N ASN A 615 11.48 -5.31 10.89
CA ASN A 615 10.28 -6.09 11.25
C ASN A 615 10.32 -6.48 12.75
N GLY A 616 9.20 -6.94 13.31
CA GLY A 616 9.15 -7.53 14.65
C GLY A 616 9.54 -6.56 15.78
N LEU A 617 9.12 -5.31 15.69
CA LEU A 617 9.37 -4.32 16.75
C LEU A 617 8.59 -4.69 18.01
N VAL A 618 9.29 -5.01 19.10
CA VAL A 618 8.68 -5.33 20.39
C VAL A 618 9.38 -4.62 21.55
N ILE A 619 8.63 -4.30 22.60
CA ILE A 619 9.09 -3.58 23.80
C ILE A 619 8.93 -4.52 24.99
N ASP A 620 9.95 -4.58 25.86
CA ASP A 620 9.84 -5.34 27.08
C ASP A 620 8.78 -4.75 28.03
N PRO A 621 7.77 -5.56 28.45
CA PRO A 621 6.63 -5.06 29.20
C PRO A 621 6.95 -4.74 30.67
N ILE A 622 8.14 -5.09 31.15
CA ILE A 622 8.65 -4.79 32.51
C ILE A 622 9.68 -3.65 32.44
N ASN A 623 10.65 -3.74 31.53
CA ASN A 623 11.70 -2.74 31.39
C ASN A 623 11.75 -2.15 29.97
N PRO A 624 11.03 -1.03 29.71
CA PRO A 624 10.87 -0.47 28.37
C PRO A 624 12.16 0.18 27.85
N GLN A 625 13.24 0.20 28.65
CA GLN A 625 14.57 0.50 28.12
C GLN A 625 15.05 -0.55 27.12
N TYR A 626 14.53 -1.78 27.21
CA TYR A 626 14.79 -2.83 26.25
C TYR A 626 13.72 -2.84 25.16
N MET A 627 14.17 -2.61 23.93
CA MET A 627 13.36 -2.75 22.72
C MET A 627 14.13 -3.62 21.73
N TYR A 628 13.40 -4.32 20.87
CA TYR A 628 13.97 -5.28 19.94
C TYR A 628 13.34 -5.11 18.56
N HIS A 629 14.13 -5.31 17.51
CA HIS A 629 13.59 -5.49 16.16
C HIS A 629 14.52 -6.36 15.32
N GLY A 630 13.99 -6.90 14.23
CA GLY A 630 14.73 -7.61 13.19
C GLY A 630 15.03 -6.73 11.97
N ILE A 631 15.97 -7.20 11.16
CA ILE A 631 16.18 -6.74 9.79
C ILE A 631 16.19 -7.98 8.89
N ASN A 632 15.23 -8.07 7.96
CA ASN A 632 15.07 -9.22 7.07
C ASN A 632 15.54 -8.97 5.63
N LYS A 633 15.75 -7.73 5.20
CA LYS A 633 16.21 -7.43 3.84
C LYS A 633 17.07 -6.17 3.83
N ILE A 634 18.13 -6.22 3.03
CA ILE A 634 19.01 -5.07 2.78
C ILE A 634 19.19 -4.95 1.27
N VAL A 635 18.82 -3.80 0.71
CA VAL A 635 18.90 -3.58 -0.75
C VAL A 635 20.35 -3.54 -1.23
N ASP A 636 21.26 -2.93 -0.46
CA ASP A 636 22.69 -2.95 -0.74
C ASP A 636 23.31 -4.29 -0.33
N VAL A 637 23.58 -5.14 -1.33
CA VAL A 637 24.21 -6.46 -1.14
C VAL A 637 25.55 -6.37 -0.41
N SER A 638 26.29 -5.26 -0.54
CA SER A 638 27.58 -5.10 0.14
C SER A 638 27.46 -4.93 1.66
N LYS A 639 26.24 -4.69 2.17
CA LYS A 639 25.94 -4.49 3.59
C LYS A 639 25.13 -5.63 4.19
N ALA A 640 25.03 -6.76 3.50
CA ALA A 640 24.11 -7.83 3.87
C ALA A 640 24.40 -8.45 5.26
N ASP A 641 25.63 -8.35 5.75
CA ASP A 641 26.07 -8.78 7.08
C ASP A 641 25.64 -7.83 8.22
N GLN A 642 25.10 -6.65 7.88
CA GLN A 642 24.56 -5.68 8.83
C GLN A 642 23.09 -5.97 9.21
N GLY A 643 22.50 -7.06 8.71
CA GLY A 643 21.13 -7.48 9.01
C GLY A 643 21.00 -8.29 10.32
N GLY A 644 19.82 -8.83 10.59
CA GLY A 644 19.60 -9.72 11.74
C GLY A 644 18.89 -9.07 12.92
N PHE A 645 19.25 -9.47 14.14
CA PHE A 645 18.60 -9.05 15.38
C PHE A 645 19.25 -7.81 15.97
N PHE A 646 18.42 -6.86 16.43
CA PHE A 646 18.85 -5.61 17.04
C PHE A 646 18.19 -5.41 18.41
N VAL A 647 18.97 -4.89 19.36
CA VAL A 647 18.53 -4.57 20.72
C VAL A 647 18.87 -3.13 21.07
N SER A 648 17.91 -2.43 21.66
CA SER A 648 18.12 -1.18 22.40
C SER A 648 18.15 -1.46 23.90
N LYS A 649 18.92 -0.66 24.64
CA LYS A 649 19.01 -0.69 26.11
C LYS A 649 18.79 0.69 26.73
N ASP A 650 18.29 1.63 25.92
CA ASP A 650 18.11 3.05 26.24
C ASP A 650 16.74 3.56 25.75
N GLY A 651 15.76 2.65 25.67
CA GLY A 651 14.39 2.98 25.31
C GLY A 651 14.24 3.40 23.86
N GLY A 652 15.02 2.82 22.95
CA GLY A 652 14.97 3.09 21.51
C GLY A 652 15.79 4.29 21.05
N LYS A 653 16.66 4.86 21.90
CA LYS A 653 17.55 5.95 21.46
C LYS A 653 18.64 5.41 20.52
N THR A 654 19.18 4.23 20.81
CA THR A 654 20.11 3.52 19.95
C THR A 654 19.81 2.02 19.91
N PHE A 655 20.01 1.40 18.74
CA PHE A 655 19.93 -0.04 18.54
C PHE A 655 21.29 -0.61 18.13
N GLN A 656 21.60 -1.79 18.65
CA GLN A 656 22.85 -2.51 18.38
C GLN A 656 22.55 -3.93 17.88
N GLN A 657 23.26 -4.35 16.85
CA GLN A 657 23.17 -5.71 16.30
C GLN A 657 23.66 -6.74 17.35
N SER A 658 22.91 -7.82 17.55
CA SER A 658 23.22 -8.88 18.54
C SER A 658 22.91 -10.27 17.97
N ASN A 659 23.78 -10.73 17.06
CA ASN A 659 23.58 -11.95 16.27
C ASN A 659 24.31 -13.19 16.80
N ASN A 660 24.81 -13.20 18.04
CA ASN A 660 25.61 -14.33 18.51
C ASN A 660 24.76 -15.62 18.59
N GLY A 661 25.17 -16.66 17.86
CA GLY A 661 24.42 -17.93 17.75
C GLY A 661 23.36 -17.97 16.64
N LEU A 662 23.11 -16.84 15.96
CA LEU A 662 22.31 -16.79 14.73
C LEU A 662 23.18 -17.11 13.48
N PRO A 663 22.57 -17.46 12.34
CA PRO A 663 23.27 -17.56 11.06
C PRO A 663 23.96 -16.25 10.66
N ASN A 664 24.98 -16.32 9.80
CA ASN A 664 25.62 -15.14 9.23
C ASN A 664 25.76 -15.30 7.70
N PRO A 665 25.04 -14.51 6.89
CA PRO A 665 24.02 -13.52 7.27
C PRO A 665 22.70 -14.17 7.77
N VAL A 666 21.84 -13.40 8.43
CA VAL A 666 20.52 -13.83 8.94
C VAL A 666 19.44 -12.80 8.60
N ARG A 667 18.21 -13.26 8.35
CA ARG A 667 17.02 -12.43 8.12
C ARG A 667 16.04 -12.62 9.28
N ILE A 668 15.90 -11.66 10.18
CA ILE A 668 14.93 -11.74 11.29
C ILE A 668 13.65 -11.04 10.90
N LYS A 669 12.54 -11.79 10.90
CA LYS A 669 11.23 -11.33 10.45
C LYS A 669 10.26 -11.07 11.60
N ASP A 670 10.37 -11.83 12.69
CA ASP A 670 9.50 -11.66 13.85
C ASP A 670 10.20 -12.07 15.17
N ILE A 671 9.76 -11.50 16.28
CA ILE A 671 10.31 -11.66 17.63
C ILE A 671 9.16 -11.75 18.64
N ALA A 672 9.18 -12.77 19.49
CA ALA A 672 8.18 -12.98 20.52
C ALA A 672 8.81 -13.22 21.90
N PHE A 673 8.19 -12.73 22.97
CA PHE A 673 8.60 -13.09 24.33
C PHE A 673 8.21 -14.52 24.66
N ASP A 674 9.06 -15.24 25.41
CA ASP A 674 8.71 -16.54 25.95
C ASP A 674 7.76 -16.37 27.15
N PRO A 675 6.49 -16.81 27.06
CA PRO A 675 5.51 -16.58 28.13
C PRO A 675 5.82 -17.40 29.39
N ARG A 676 6.75 -18.38 29.33
CA ARG A 676 7.19 -19.17 30.49
C ARG A 676 8.19 -18.42 31.38
N ASP A 677 8.79 -17.35 30.87
CA ASP A 677 9.74 -16.52 31.60
C ASP A 677 9.07 -15.24 32.12
N ASP A 678 8.77 -15.26 33.41
CA ASP A 678 8.18 -14.13 34.13
C ASP A 678 9.10 -12.88 34.15
N SER A 679 10.41 -13.05 33.93
CA SER A 679 11.37 -11.93 33.88
C SER A 679 11.44 -11.22 32.52
N ARG A 680 10.81 -11.79 31.48
CA ARG A 680 10.82 -11.32 30.09
C ARG A 680 12.23 -11.18 29.50
N ALA A 681 13.20 -11.91 30.04
CA ALA A 681 14.54 -12.01 29.47
C ALA A 681 14.59 -12.97 28.28
N SER A 682 13.71 -13.95 28.23
CA SER A 682 13.69 -14.98 27.21
C SER A 682 12.86 -14.59 25.99
N LEU A 683 13.42 -14.83 24.80
CA LEU A 683 12.89 -14.42 23.50
C LEU A 683 12.97 -15.56 22.49
N PHE A 684 11.98 -15.62 21.61
CA PHE A 684 12.04 -16.35 20.35
C PHE A 684 12.29 -15.39 19.19
N ALA A 685 13.01 -15.84 18.17
CA ALA A 685 13.21 -15.11 16.92
C ALA A 685 12.93 -16.02 15.71
N ALA A 686 12.11 -15.52 14.80
CA ALA A 686 11.84 -16.13 13.51
C ALA A 686 12.88 -15.67 12.49
N ALA A 687 13.73 -16.61 12.07
CA ALA A 687 14.68 -16.40 11.00
C ALA A 687 14.13 -16.96 9.69
N GLU A 688 13.90 -16.07 8.72
CA GLU A 688 13.42 -16.40 7.39
C GLU A 688 14.54 -17.05 6.57
N LYS A 689 14.21 -18.08 5.80
CA LYS A 689 15.13 -18.67 4.84
C LYS A 689 15.02 -17.95 3.51
N ASN A 690 16.15 -17.62 2.89
CA ASN A 690 16.19 -17.05 1.56
C ASN A 690 17.29 -17.69 0.71
N ALA A 691 16.92 -18.19 -0.47
CA ALA A 691 17.83 -18.79 -1.45
C ALA A 691 17.96 -17.96 -2.75
N PHE A 692 17.36 -16.78 -2.82
CA PHE A 692 17.25 -15.99 -4.05
C PHE A 692 18.28 -14.87 -4.08
N ASN A 693 19.28 -14.98 -4.95
CA ASN A 693 20.38 -14.01 -5.03
C ASN A 693 19.95 -12.56 -5.35
N GLN A 694 18.76 -12.35 -5.90
CA GLN A 694 18.21 -11.01 -6.19
C GLN A 694 17.69 -10.30 -4.93
N GLU A 695 17.44 -11.04 -3.86
CA GLU A 695 17.06 -10.51 -2.56
C GLU A 695 18.18 -10.79 -1.58
N SER A 696 18.91 -9.76 -1.16
CA SER A 696 20.04 -9.92 -0.26
C SER A 696 19.63 -9.61 1.19
N PRO A 697 20.18 -10.30 2.20
CA PRO A 697 21.06 -11.48 2.11
C PRO A 697 20.35 -12.77 1.71
N VAL A 698 21.08 -13.68 1.02
CA VAL A 698 20.77 -15.12 1.04
C VAL A 698 21.13 -15.65 2.43
N ALA A 699 20.20 -16.31 3.11
CA ALA A 699 20.35 -16.68 4.51
C ALA A 699 19.68 -18.03 4.81
N GLU A 700 20.25 -18.76 5.78
CA GLU A 700 19.58 -19.89 6.41
C GLU A 700 18.54 -19.41 7.43
N GLY A 701 17.49 -20.20 7.64
CA GLY A 701 16.40 -19.85 8.56
C GLY A 701 16.23 -20.82 9.74
N GLY A 702 15.17 -20.58 10.52
CA GLY A 702 14.69 -21.45 11.58
C GLY A 702 14.10 -20.65 12.74
N LEU A 703 13.66 -21.37 13.78
CA LEU A 703 13.28 -20.79 15.06
C LEU A 703 14.49 -20.77 16.00
N TYR A 704 14.73 -19.63 16.64
CA TYR A 704 15.82 -19.44 17.60
C TYR A 704 15.28 -18.99 18.94
N HIS A 705 15.94 -19.37 20.02
CA HIS A 705 15.57 -19.05 21.39
C HIS A 705 16.77 -18.45 22.12
N SER A 706 16.52 -17.40 22.88
CA SER A 706 17.47 -16.74 23.78
C SER A 706 16.89 -16.74 25.19
N LEU A 707 17.77 -16.86 26.19
CA LEU A 707 17.44 -16.78 27.61
C LEU A 707 17.91 -15.46 28.25
N ASP A 708 18.52 -14.58 27.45
CA ASP A 708 19.36 -13.48 27.94
C ASP A 708 19.20 -12.20 27.10
N ARG A 709 17.95 -11.89 26.75
CA ARG A 709 17.55 -10.66 26.05
C ARG A 709 18.20 -10.53 24.68
N GLY A 710 18.38 -11.66 23.99
CA GLY A 710 18.94 -11.73 22.65
C GLY A 710 20.46 -11.58 22.60
N ALA A 711 21.16 -11.74 23.73
CA ALA A 711 22.63 -11.69 23.74
C ALA A 711 23.24 -12.99 23.16
N ASN A 712 22.61 -14.13 23.40
CA ASN A 712 23.01 -15.43 22.85
C ASN A 712 21.78 -16.21 22.36
N TRP A 713 21.88 -16.78 21.17
CA TRP A 713 20.82 -17.53 20.52
C TRP A 713 21.17 -19.00 20.36
N SER A 714 20.17 -19.87 20.53
CA SER A 714 20.25 -21.29 20.24
C SER A 714 19.13 -21.68 19.27
N LYS A 715 19.45 -22.49 18.26
CA LYS A 715 18.44 -22.98 17.32
C LYS A 715 17.51 -23.96 18.04
N VAL A 716 16.20 -23.75 17.94
CA VAL A 716 15.19 -24.69 18.46
C VAL A 716 15.17 -25.95 17.58
N SER A 717 15.10 -27.12 18.22
CA SER A 717 14.97 -28.38 17.49
C SER A 717 13.59 -28.43 16.83
N THR A 718 13.56 -28.32 15.51
CA THR A 718 12.34 -28.30 14.70
C THR A 718 12.39 -29.45 13.68
N PRO A 719 11.23 -29.94 13.20
CA PRO A 719 11.20 -30.91 12.10
C PRO A 719 12.04 -30.43 10.91
N ALA A 720 12.72 -31.34 10.21
CA ALA A 720 13.62 -31.00 9.10
C ALA A 720 12.95 -30.22 7.95
N ALA A 721 11.62 -30.29 7.84
CA ALA A 721 10.83 -29.52 6.87
C ALA A 721 10.77 -28.01 7.20
N ILE A 722 11.04 -27.62 8.45
CA ILE A 722 11.08 -26.23 8.91
C ILE A 722 12.48 -25.67 8.65
N GLY A 723 12.70 -25.26 7.39
CA GLY A 723 13.97 -24.64 6.97
C GLY A 723 14.09 -23.16 7.34
N GLY A 724 12.97 -22.50 7.61
CA GLY A 724 12.84 -21.08 7.92
C GLY A 724 11.49 -20.79 8.56
N VAL A 725 11.43 -19.72 9.36
CA VAL A 725 10.21 -19.28 10.05
C VAL A 725 9.94 -17.82 9.69
N ASN A 726 8.68 -17.49 9.40
CA ASN A 726 8.26 -16.13 9.10
C ASN A 726 7.74 -15.40 10.33
N GLU A 727 6.82 -16.03 11.05
CA GLU A 727 6.05 -15.40 12.12
C GLU A 727 5.84 -16.37 13.28
N ILE A 728 5.69 -15.82 14.48
CA ILE A 728 5.45 -16.54 15.73
C ILE A 728 4.19 -15.97 16.38
N ALA A 729 3.15 -16.79 16.51
CA ALA A 729 1.96 -16.44 17.29
C ALA A 729 1.84 -17.34 18.52
N ILE A 730 1.39 -16.78 19.65
CA ILE A 730 1.16 -17.53 20.89
C ILE A 730 -0.25 -17.22 21.39
N ASP A 731 -1.10 -18.25 21.48
CA ASP A 731 -2.48 -18.08 21.95
C ASP A 731 -2.58 -18.04 23.49
N HIS A 732 -3.72 -17.61 24.01
CA HIS A 732 -3.95 -17.51 25.46
C HIS A 732 -3.91 -18.87 26.18
N ALA A 733 -4.03 -19.97 25.44
CA ALA A 733 -3.87 -21.34 25.91
C ALA A 733 -2.41 -21.84 25.79
N ASN A 734 -1.46 -20.94 25.55
CA ASN A 734 -0.01 -21.18 25.52
C ASN A 734 0.46 -22.09 24.37
N ARG A 735 -0.33 -22.25 23.31
CA ARG A 735 0.13 -22.92 22.09
C ARG A 735 0.92 -21.94 21.25
N ILE A 736 2.09 -22.37 20.79
CA ILE A 736 2.90 -21.64 19.82
C ILE A 736 2.51 -22.08 18.41
N TYR A 737 2.34 -21.13 17.51
CA TYR A 737 2.21 -21.32 16.08
C TYR A 737 3.40 -20.69 15.36
N ILE A 738 3.90 -21.36 14.32
CA ILE A 738 4.92 -20.82 13.43
C ILE A 738 4.56 -21.05 11.97
N THR A 739 4.70 -19.99 11.17
CA THR A 739 4.52 -20.06 9.73
C THR A 739 5.84 -20.35 9.02
N THR A 740 5.78 -21.22 8.01
CA THR A 740 6.94 -21.62 7.23
C THR A 740 6.58 -21.50 5.74
N GLY A 741 6.92 -20.36 5.16
CA GLY A 741 6.62 -20.00 3.77
C GLY A 741 7.67 -19.05 3.20
N TYR A 742 7.46 -18.57 1.97
CA TYR A 742 8.35 -17.66 1.22
C TYR A 742 9.51 -18.29 0.42
N ARG A 743 10.20 -17.43 -0.35
CA ARG A 743 11.21 -17.68 -1.39
C ARG A 743 12.43 -18.48 -0.88
N GLY A 744 12.26 -19.79 -0.86
CA GLY A 744 13.27 -20.76 -0.38
C GLY A 744 12.68 -22.12 0.02
N GLY A 745 11.34 -22.21 0.00
CA GLY A 745 10.57 -23.37 0.41
C GLY A 745 10.09 -23.23 1.86
N GLY A 746 8.90 -23.75 2.13
CA GLY A 746 8.27 -23.75 3.44
C GLY A 746 7.25 -24.88 3.52
N ALA A 747 6.91 -25.32 4.73
CA ALA A 747 6.09 -26.50 4.98
C ALA A 747 4.70 -26.16 5.54
N GLY A 748 4.32 -24.88 5.51
CA GLY A 748 3.01 -24.39 5.96
C GLY A 748 2.97 -23.93 7.41
N LEU A 749 1.84 -24.14 8.09
CA LEU A 749 1.63 -23.75 9.49
C LEU A 749 1.88 -24.93 10.43
N TRP A 750 2.65 -24.67 11.49
CA TRP A 750 2.94 -25.65 12.52
C TRP A 750 2.53 -25.11 13.88
N TYR A 751 2.13 -25.99 14.80
CA TYR A 751 1.92 -25.64 16.19
C TYR A 751 2.67 -26.56 17.14
N SER A 752 2.89 -26.07 18.36
CA SER A 752 3.45 -26.79 19.50
C SER A 752 2.71 -26.41 20.77
N ASP A 753 2.24 -27.42 21.51
CA ASP A 753 1.61 -27.27 22.83
C ASP A 753 2.65 -27.33 23.99
N ASP A 754 3.92 -27.57 23.66
CA ASP A 754 5.02 -27.78 24.59
C ASP A 754 6.24 -26.91 24.26
N PHE A 755 5.97 -25.74 23.67
CA PHE A 755 6.97 -24.68 23.46
C PHE A 755 8.19 -25.11 22.62
N GLY A 756 7.93 -25.90 21.60
CA GLY A 756 8.87 -26.28 20.57
C GLY A 756 9.54 -27.64 20.77
N GLU A 757 9.13 -28.44 21.76
CA GLU A 757 9.61 -29.81 21.93
C GLU A 757 8.99 -30.76 20.89
N ASN A 758 7.69 -30.65 20.65
CA ASN A 758 6.95 -31.38 19.62
C ASN A 758 6.18 -30.43 18.71
N TRP A 759 6.12 -30.78 17.43
CA TRP A 759 5.50 -29.96 16.39
C TRP A 759 4.50 -30.75 15.58
N VAL A 760 3.34 -30.15 15.33
CA VAL A 760 2.28 -30.70 14.48
C VAL A 760 2.05 -29.75 13.31
N ASN A 761 2.01 -30.28 12.09
CA ASN A 761 1.65 -29.51 10.90
C ASN A 761 0.12 -29.48 10.76
N CYS A 762 -0.50 -28.34 11.01
CA CYS A 762 -1.94 -28.15 10.90
C CYS A 762 -2.38 -27.51 9.57
N PHE A 763 -1.45 -27.05 8.75
CA PHE A 763 -1.74 -26.53 7.41
C PHE A 763 -0.59 -26.90 6.45
N PRO A 764 -0.53 -28.14 5.94
CA PRO A 764 0.60 -28.65 5.12
C PRO A 764 0.57 -28.12 3.68
N TYR A 765 0.50 -26.80 3.52
CA TYR A 765 0.57 -26.09 2.26
C TYR A 765 1.70 -25.06 2.32
N ALA A 766 2.62 -25.14 1.36
CA ALA A 766 3.74 -24.22 1.28
C ALA A 766 3.24 -22.78 1.12
N GLY A 767 4.04 -21.80 1.53
CA GLY A 767 3.71 -20.39 1.31
C GLY A 767 2.86 -19.74 2.40
N ALA A 768 2.63 -20.40 3.54
CA ALA A 768 2.06 -19.76 4.73
C ALA A 768 2.98 -18.64 5.22
N ILE A 769 2.48 -17.40 5.25
CA ILE A 769 3.27 -16.20 5.60
C ILE A 769 2.93 -15.75 7.03
N SER A 770 1.66 -15.51 7.32
CA SER A 770 1.19 -14.98 8.60
C SER A 770 0.10 -15.82 9.23
N VAL A 771 -0.02 -15.74 10.55
CA VAL A 771 -1.03 -16.45 11.34
C VAL A 771 -1.53 -15.58 12.49
N ASN A 772 -2.84 -15.48 12.65
CA ASN A 772 -3.44 -14.78 13.79
C ASN A 772 -4.53 -15.64 14.42
N VAL A 773 -4.65 -15.58 15.75
CA VAL A 773 -5.59 -16.36 16.54
C VAL A 773 -6.51 -15.40 17.27
N SER A 774 -7.82 -15.62 17.21
CA SER A 774 -8.77 -14.73 17.87
C SER A 774 -8.49 -14.71 19.38
N PRO A 775 -8.39 -13.53 20.01
CA PRO A 775 -8.24 -13.44 21.45
C PRO A 775 -9.49 -13.90 22.20
N PHE A 776 -10.65 -13.98 21.51
CA PHE A 776 -11.94 -14.28 22.11
C PHE A 776 -12.37 -15.75 21.94
N ASP A 777 -11.94 -16.41 20.86
CA ASP A 777 -12.17 -17.84 20.59
C ASP A 777 -10.89 -18.46 20.02
N HIS A 778 -10.12 -19.21 20.81
CA HIS A 778 -8.86 -19.76 20.31
C HIS A 778 -9.04 -20.87 19.26
N HIS A 779 -10.27 -21.33 18.98
CA HIS A 779 -10.52 -22.24 17.87
C HIS A 779 -10.58 -21.50 16.53
N LEU A 780 -10.82 -20.19 16.58
CA LEU A 780 -10.84 -19.31 15.42
C LEU A 780 -9.43 -18.77 15.16
N LEU A 781 -8.85 -19.18 14.04
CA LEU A 781 -7.57 -18.68 13.56
C LEU A 781 -7.55 -18.54 12.05
N VAL A 782 -6.69 -17.66 11.57
CA VAL A 782 -6.46 -17.40 10.15
C VAL A 782 -5.01 -17.65 9.78
N VAL A 783 -4.78 -18.07 8.54
CA VAL A 783 -3.45 -18.14 7.94
C VAL A 783 -3.48 -17.49 6.57
N THR A 784 -2.44 -16.72 6.24
CA THR A 784 -2.26 -16.14 4.91
C THR A 784 -1.29 -16.98 4.08
N VAL A 785 -1.55 -17.09 2.77
CA VAL A 785 -0.70 -17.78 1.81
C VAL A 785 -0.36 -16.82 0.68
N GLY A 786 0.93 -16.58 0.43
CA GLY A 786 1.39 -15.69 -0.65
C GLY A 786 2.34 -16.35 -1.65
N PHE A 787 2.53 -15.67 -2.80
CA PHE A 787 3.51 -15.99 -3.85
C PHE A 787 3.39 -17.37 -4.52
N LEU A 788 2.22 -18.01 -4.46
CA LEU A 788 1.93 -19.25 -5.18
C LEU A 788 1.01 -18.99 -6.38
N GLU A 789 1.26 -19.69 -7.48
CA GLU A 789 0.43 -19.61 -8.70
C GLU A 789 -1.00 -20.12 -8.49
N LYS A 790 -1.23 -20.95 -7.46
CA LYS A 790 -2.53 -21.57 -7.17
C LYS A 790 -2.92 -21.24 -5.74
N ASN A 791 -4.15 -20.76 -5.55
CA ASN A 791 -4.79 -20.51 -4.25
C ASN A 791 -4.01 -19.64 -3.22
N PRO A 792 -3.48 -18.46 -3.60
CA PRO A 792 -3.06 -17.48 -2.60
C PRO A 792 -4.26 -16.93 -1.82
N GLY A 793 -4.01 -16.33 -0.66
CA GLY A 793 -5.00 -15.59 0.12
C GLY A 793 -5.16 -16.06 1.55
N VAL A 794 -6.36 -15.84 2.09
CA VAL A 794 -6.70 -16.06 3.50
C VAL A 794 -7.43 -17.38 3.66
N TYR A 795 -7.03 -18.15 4.67
CA TYR A 795 -7.71 -19.36 5.10
C TYR A 795 -8.11 -19.24 6.56
N VAL A 796 -9.32 -19.67 6.88
CA VAL A 796 -9.89 -19.63 8.22
C VAL A 796 -10.15 -21.04 8.74
N SER A 797 -9.84 -21.27 10.01
CA SER A 797 -10.20 -22.45 10.77
C SER A 797 -11.09 -22.02 11.94
N ARG A 798 -12.10 -22.84 12.26
CA ARG A 798 -12.99 -22.68 13.43
C ARG A 798 -12.87 -23.81 14.46
N ASP A 799 -11.85 -24.63 14.33
CA ASP A 799 -11.60 -25.82 15.15
C ASP A 799 -10.12 -26.01 15.47
N ARG A 800 -9.41 -24.89 15.64
CA ARG A 800 -8.01 -24.84 16.08
C ARG A 800 -7.01 -25.51 15.13
N GLY A 801 -7.29 -25.41 13.83
CA GLY A 801 -6.40 -25.79 12.73
C GLY A 801 -6.66 -27.20 12.21
N LEU A 802 -7.82 -27.79 12.53
CA LEU A 802 -8.16 -29.14 12.08
C LEU A 802 -8.87 -29.13 10.72
N ASN A 803 -9.64 -28.09 10.40
CA ASN A 803 -10.27 -27.91 9.10
C ASN A 803 -10.15 -26.45 8.66
N TRP A 804 -10.06 -26.25 7.34
CA TRP A 804 -9.77 -24.95 6.75
C TRP A 804 -10.71 -24.64 5.60
N LYS A 805 -11.02 -23.35 5.45
CA LYS A 805 -11.78 -22.81 4.32
C LYS A 805 -11.11 -21.56 3.80
N LYS A 806 -11.25 -21.30 2.50
CA LYS A 806 -10.71 -20.10 1.86
C LYS A 806 -11.68 -18.92 2.01
N ALA A 807 -11.16 -17.72 2.20
CA ALA A 807 -11.94 -16.53 2.52
C ALA A 807 -11.36 -15.25 1.88
N ASN A 808 -11.27 -15.22 0.54
CA ASN A 808 -10.75 -14.08 -0.22
C ASN A 808 -11.81 -13.09 -0.71
N THR A 809 -13.10 -13.38 -0.53
CA THR A 809 -14.20 -12.58 -1.09
C THR A 809 -14.03 -11.08 -0.77
N GLY A 810 -13.75 -10.27 -1.80
CA GLY A 810 -13.55 -8.81 -1.68
C GLY A 810 -12.09 -8.35 -1.66
N ILE A 811 -11.10 -9.26 -1.52
CA ILE A 811 -9.67 -8.94 -1.60
C ILE A 811 -9.25 -8.83 -3.06
N VAL A 812 -8.59 -7.71 -3.41
CA VAL A 812 -8.16 -7.42 -4.79
C VAL A 812 -6.87 -8.17 -5.15
N THR A 813 -5.89 -8.17 -4.24
CA THR A 813 -4.57 -8.81 -4.38
C THR A 813 -4.32 -9.81 -3.25
N PRO A 814 -4.97 -11.00 -3.27
CA PRO A 814 -4.84 -11.99 -2.19
C PRO A 814 -3.42 -12.59 -2.05
N HIS A 815 -2.56 -12.37 -3.03
CA HIS A 815 -1.18 -12.85 -3.07
C HIS A 815 -0.16 -11.86 -2.45
N ARG A 816 -0.60 -10.67 -2.00
CA ARG A 816 0.24 -9.55 -1.49
C ARG A 816 -0.08 -9.13 -0.06
N LEU A 817 -0.54 -10.07 0.77
CA LEU A 817 -0.89 -9.84 2.17
C LEU A 817 0.39 -9.62 3.00
N GLU A 818 0.43 -8.55 3.81
CA GLU A 818 1.56 -8.23 4.70
C GLU A 818 1.25 -8.60 6.15
N GLU A 819 0.07 -8.24 6.65
CA GLU A 819 -0.35 -8.50 8.03
C GLU A 819 -1.86 -8.78 8.10
N ILE A 820 -2.29 -9.60 9.08
CA ILE A 820 -3.69 -9.89 9.35
C ILE A 820 -3.92 -9.96 10.87
N GLU A 821 -4.93 -9.24 11.36
CA GLU A 821 -5.17 -9.11 12.80
C GLU A 821 -6.66 -9.17 13.13
N PHE A 822 -7.06 -10.06 14.06
CA PHE A 822 -8.40 -9.96 14.65
C PHE A 822 -8.53 -8.63 15.40
N SER A 823 -9.69 -7.97 15.27
CA SER A 823 -9.95 -6.76 16.03
C SER A 823 -10.06 -7.10 17.51
N ILE A 824 -9.32 -6.39 18.35
CA ILE A 824 -9.46 -6.50 19.82
C ILE A 824 -10.62 -5.65 20.36
N PHE A 825 -11.24 -4.86 19.50
CA PHE A 825 -12.34 -3.94 19.83
C PHE A 825 -13.71 -4.49 19.44
N ASP A 826 -13.77 -5.36 18.42
CA ASP A 826 -14.99 -6.02 17.95
C ASP A 826 -14.65 -7.45 17.50
N ALA A 827 -15.18 -8.44 18.22
CA ALA A 827 -14.90 -9.85 17.95
C ALA A 827 -15.44 -10.35 16.59
N SER A 828 -16.34 -9.61 15.94
CA SER A 828 -16.86 -9.92 14.62
C SER A 828 -16.01 -9.37 13.47
N GLU A 829 -14.95 -8.61 13.79
CA GLU A 829 -14.11 -7.91 12.83
C GLU A 829 -12.68 -8.46 12.76
N ILE A 830 -12.09 -8.38 11.57
CA ILE A 830 -10.70 -8.73 11.29
C ILE A 830 -10.14 -7.76 10.26
N TRP A 831 -8.85 -7.46 10.31
CA TRP A 831 -8.21 -6.46 9.47
C TRP A 831 -7.02 -7.03 8.73
N ILE A 832 -6.76 -6.51 7.53
CA ILE A 832 -5.60 -6.85 6.70
C ILE A 832 -4.86 -5.58 6.31
N ALA A 833 -3.54 -5.63 6.34
CA ALA A 833 -2.66 -4.75 5.59
C ALA A 833 -2.22 -5.45 4.30
N ASN A 834 -2.42 -4.82 3.15
CA ASN A 834 -2.15 -5.40 1.84
C ASN A 834 -1.26 -4.49 0.98
N LEU A 835 -0.20 -5.08 0.43
CA LEU A 835 0.77 -4.35 -0.35
C LEU A 835 0.20 -3.97 -1.72
N GLY A 836 -0.13 -2.68 -1.87
CA GLY A 836 -0.63 -2.09 -3.10
C GLY A 836 -2.15 -2.01 -3.17
N THR A 837 -2.88 -2.36 -2.11
CA THR A 837 -4.36 -2.20 -2.09
C THR A 837 -4.88 -1.67 -0.76
N GLY A 838 -3.99 -1.11 0.05
CA GLY A 838 -4.29 -0.47 1.33
C GLY A 838 -4.62 -1.47 2.42
N PHE A 839 -5.69 -1.20 3.16
CA PHE A 839 -6.17 -2.05 4.22
C PHE A 839 -7.50 -2.69 3.83
N TYR A 840 -7.91 -3.72 4.55
CA TYR A 840 -9.25 -4.29 4.44
C TYR A 840 -9.83 -4.48 5.82
N LYS A 841 -11.13 -4.23 5.93
CA LYS A 841 -11.96 -4.61 7.07
C LYS A 841 -12.81 -5.81 6.65
N GLY A 842 -12.68 -6.90 7.39
CA GLY A 842 -13.39 -8.16 7.18
C GLY A 842 -14.49 -8.36 8.21
N SER A 843 -15.67 -8.74 7.75
CA SER A 843 -16.79 -9.16 8.61
C SER A 843 -16.83 -10.68 8.69
N ILE A 844 -16.79 -11.22 9.91
CA ILE A 844 -16.76 -12.66 10.16
C ILE A 844 -18.20 -13.19 10.30
N SER A 845 -18.53 -14.23 9.55
CA SER A 845 -19.84 -14.89 9.61
C SER A 845 -20.12 -15.45 11.03
N GLY A 846 -21.31 -15.19 11.56
CA GLY A 846 -21.67 -15.57 12.94
C GLY A 846 -20.81 -14.88 14.01
N GLY A 847 -20.27 -13.69 13.70
CA GLY A 847 -19.34 -12.97 14.57
C GLY A 847 -19.91 -12.64 15.96
N GLU A 848 -21.23 -12.52 16.07
CA GLU A 848 -21.94 -12.31 17.34
C GLU A 848 -21.82 -13.49 18.32
N GLN A 849 -21.34 -14.65 17.85
CA GLN A 849 -21.11 -15.85 18.66
C GLN A 849 -19.64 -16.02 19.10
N ILE A 850 -18.74 -15.11 18.70
CA ILE A 850 -17.30 -15.24 18.96
C ILE A 850 -16.98 -14.77 20.39
N GLN A 851 -17.51 -13.61 20.81
CA GLN A 851 -17.30 -13.12 22.17
C GLN A 851 -18.36 -13.68 23.12
N VAL A 852 -17.99 -14.73 23.85
CA VAL A 852 -18.86 -15.39 24.84
C VAL A 852 -18.61 -14.88 26.26
N VAL A 853 -17.36 -14.57 26.59
CA VAL A 853 -16.94 -14.00 27.87
C VAL A 853 -16.80 -12.49 27.72
N HIS A 854 -17.28 -11.73 28.70
CA HIS A 854 -17.13 -10.29 28.75
C HIS A 854 -16.58 -9.86 30.11
N LEU A 855 -15.44 -9.18 30.10
CA LEU A 855 -14.90 -8.51 31.28
C LEU A 855 -15.55 -7.14 31.47
N GLU A 856 -15.82 -6.78 32.72
CA GLU A 856 -16.32 -5.44 33.07
C GLU A 856 -15.27 -4.35 32.84
N GLN A 857 -13.98 -4.68 32.95
CA GLN A 857 -12.86 -3.78 32.70
C GLN A 857 -11.92 -4.38 31.64
N GLN A 858 -11.62 -3.58 30.62
CA GLN A 858 -10.77 -3.98 29.49
C GLN A 858 -9.30 -3.61 29.70
N HIS A 859 -9.04 -2.60 30.55
CA HIS A 859 -7.71 -2.23 31.01
C HIS A 859 -7.76 -1.67 32.45
N LEU A 860 -6.64 -1.76 33.17
CA LEU A 860 -6.48 -1.30 34.54
C LEU A 860 -5.07 -0.77 34.80
N ASP A 861 -4.99 0.41 35.42
CA ASP A 861 -3.76 0.96 36.00
C ASP A 861 -3.82 0.83 37.52
N ILE A 862 -2.94 0.01 38.09
CA ILE A 862 -2.92 -0.28 39.53
C ILE A 862 -1.54 -0.02 40.14
N ARG A 863 -1.51 0.30 41.43
CA ARG A 863 -0.29 0.46 42.21
C ARG A 863 -0.07 -0.78 43.08
N GLU A 864 1.18 -1.13 43.32
CA GLU A 864 1.54 -2.22 44.24
C GLU A 864 0.85 -2.05 45.61
N GLY A 865 0.32 -3.15 46.14
CA GLY A 865 -0.35 -3.22 47.44
C GLY A 865 -1.85 -2.89 47.46
N VAL A 866 -2.48 -2.57 46.32
CA VAL A 866 -3.93 -2.38 46.22
C VAL A 866 -4.55 -3.57 45.47
N ASP A 867 -5.21 -4.45 46.21
CA ASP A 867 -5.98 -5.56 45.62
C ASP A 867 -7.22 -5.00 44.88
N LEU A 868 -7.54 -5.57 43.72
CA LEU A 868 -8.68 -5.16 42.90
C LEU A 868 -9.52 -6.37 42.49
N GLN A 869 -10.84 -6.27 42.62
CA GLN A 869 -11.75 -7.33 42.24
C GLN A 869 -12.18 -7.16 40.78
N MET A 870 -11.91 -8.15 39.93
CA MET A 870 -12.46 -8.23 38.58
C MET A 870 -13.74 -9.07 38.55
N ALA A 871 -14.58 -8.80 37.56
CA ALA A 871 -15.74 -9.62 37.25
C ALA A 871 -15.83 -9.88 35.74
N ALA A 872 -16.34 -11.05 35.40
CA ALA A 872 -16.65 -11.43 34.03
C ALA A 872 -18.05 -12.05 33.96
N THR A 873 -18.68 -11.95 32.80
CA THR A 873 -20.00 -12.53 32.54
C THR A 873 -19.96 -13.39 31.28
N ILE A 874 -20.88 -14.36 31.20
CA ILE A 874 -21.08 -15.20 30.01
C ILE A 874 -22.38 -14.75 29.34
N SER A 875 -22.28 -14.23 28.12
CA SER A 875 -23.43 -13.68 27.38
C SER A 875 -24.20 -14.75 26.61
N ASN A 876 -23.55 -15.84 26.22
CA ASN A 876 -24.13 -16.89 25.39
C ASN A 876 -24.89 -17.93 26.23
N SER A 877 -26.16 -18.17 25.87
CA SER A 877 -27.04 -19.09 26.61
C SER A 877 -26.58 -20.54 26.61
N ASP A 878 -25.80 -20.95 25.61
CA ASP A 878 -25.30 -22.32 25.49
C ASP A 878 -24.18 -22.61 26.51
N TYR A 879 -23.52 -21.56 27.00
CA TYR A 879 -22.40 -21.64 27.95
C TYR A 879 -22.74 -21.05 29.33
N LYS A 880 -24.00 -20.64 29.57
CA LYS A 880 -24.41 -19.94 30.81
C LYS A 880 -24.14 -20.72 32.10
N ASP A 881 -24.03 -22.05 32.01
CA ASP A 881 -23.80 -22.96 33.14
C ASP A 881 -22.30 -23.29 33.31
N GLU A 882 -21.42 -22.78 32.43
CA GLU A 882 -19.97 -22.89 32.54
C GLU A 882 -19.41 -21.98 33.65
N THR A 883 -18.26 -22.37 34.19
CA THR A 883 -17.53 -21.56 35.18
C THR A 883 -16.41 -20.76 34.53
N ILE A 884 -16.10 -19.59 35.10
CA ILE A 884 -14.98 -18.76 34.68
C ILE A 884 -13.71 -19.19 35.41
N GLU A 885 -12.65 -19.42 34.66
CA GLU A 885 -11.29 -19.64 35.13
C GLU A 885 -10.43 -18.40 34.87
N TRP A 886 -9.66 -17.99 35.88
CA TRP A 886 -8.81 -16.80 35.82
C TRP A 886 -7.34 -17.19 35.65
N LYS A 887 -6.64 -16.50 34.74
CA LYS A 887 -5.22 -16.72 34.46
C LYS A 887 -4.50 -15.40 34.24
N THR A 888 -3.34 -15.24 34.86
CA THR A 888 -2.40 -14.14 34.54
C THR A 888 -1.38 -14.59 33.50
N GLU A 889 -1.01 -13.68 32.61
CA GLU A 889 0.08 -13.86 31.64
C GLU A 889 1.47 -13.76 32.30
N ASN A 890 1.57 -13.00 33.40
CA ASN A 890 2.83 -12.85 34.14
C ASN A 890 2.57 -12.67 35.64
N PRO A 891 2.74 -13.73 36.46
CA PRO A 891 2.55 -13.66 37.90
C PRO A 891 3.59 -12.81 38.64
N ALA A 892 4.74 -12.49 38.02
CA ALA A 892 5.69 -11.54 38.61
C ALA A 892 5.20 -10.08 38.52
N VAL A 893 4.23 -9.79 37.64
CA VAL A 893 3.60 -8.47 37.52
C VAL A 893 2.32 -8.42 38.34
N VAL A 894 1.39 -9.34 38.09
CA VAL A 894 0.09 -9.41 38.77
C VAL A 894 -0.36 -10.86 38.93
N THR A 895 -0.89 -11.21 40.10
CA THR A 895 -1.53 -12.51 40.33
C THR A 895 -3.05 -12.35 40.37
N VAL A 896 -3.78 -13.41 40.04
CA VAL A 896 -5.24 -13.47 40.12
C VAL A 896 -5.66 -14.76 40.82
N ASP A 897 -6.64 -14.68 41.73
CA ASP A 897 -7.21 -15.87 42.38
C ASP A 897 -8.42 -16.44 41.63
N GLU A 898 -8.94 -17.58 42.11
CA GLU A 898 -10.08 -18.28 41.50
C GLU A 898 -11.37 -17.45 41.45
N LYS A 899 -11.45 -16.33 42.18
CA LYS A 899 -12.60 -15.43 42.22
C LYS A 899 -12.37 -14.15 41.44
N GLY A 900 -11.23 -13.98 40.76
CA GLY A 900 -10.89 -12.77 40.03
C GLY A 900 -10.30 -11.65 40.91
N LEU A 901 -9.82 -11.95 42.11
CA LEU A 901 -9.11 -10.95 42.93
C LEU A 901 -7.67 -10.79 42.41
N LEU A 902 -7.37 -9.62 41.87
CA LEU A 902 -6.05 -9.22 41.43
C LEU A 902 -5.19 -8.77 42.60
N LYS A 903 -3.92 -9.18 42.58
CA LYS A 903 -2.89 -8.64 43.48
C LYS A 903 -1.70 -8.17 42.67
N PRO A 904 -1.42 -6.86 42.62
CA PRO A 904 -0.21 -6.35 41.99
C PRO A 904 1.02 -6.83 42.77
N VAL A 905 1.99 -7.39 42.04
CA VAL A 905 3.21 -8.00 42.59
C VAL A 905 4.44 -7.17 42.28
N GLY A 906 4.56 -6.71 41.04
CA GLY A 906 5.73 -5.98 40.57
C GLY A 906 5.40 -5.13 39.36
N ARG A 907 6.20 -4.08 39.16
CA ARG A 907 6.09 -3.18 38.01
C ARG A 907 6.07 -3.95 36.67
N GLY A 908 5.11 -3.65 35.81
CA GLY A 908 5.03 -4.21 34.46
C GLY A 908 3.63 -4.16 33.84
N LYS A 909 3.53 -4.53 32.57
CA LYS A 909 2.27 -4.81 31.87
C LYS A 909 2.07 -6.31 31.72
N ALA A 910 0.87 -6.80 32.01
CA ALA A 910 0.48 -8.19 31.80
C ALA A 910 -1.01 -8.31 31.44
N LYS A 911 -1.36 -9.32 30.66
CA LYS A 911 -2.78 -9.66 30.41
C LYS A 911 -3.33 -10.55 31.54
N VAL A 912 -4.56 -10.28 31.98
CA VAL A 912 -5.31 -11.18 32.85
C VAL A 912 -6.54 -11.67 32.10
N TYR A 913 -6.65 -12.98 31.94
CA TYR A 913 -7.70 -13.65 31.18
C TYR A 913 -8.79 -14.19 32.10
N ALA A 914 -10.04 -14.02 31.67
CA ALA A 914 -11.18 -14.79 32.12
C ALA A 914 -11.58 -15.74 30.99
N THR A 915 -11.58 -17.04 31.26
CA THR A 915 -11.83 -18.08 30.26
C THR A 915 -12.96 -18.99 30.74
N VAL A 916 -13.82 -19.49 29.86
CA VAL A 916 -14.72 -20.59 30.24
C VAL A 916 -13.92 -21.86 30.56
N ALA A 917 -14.46 -22.74 31.41
CA ALA A 917 -13.75 -23.92 31.90
C ALA A 917 -13.33 -24.94 30.83
N ASP A 918 -13.97 -24.94 29.65
CA ASP A 918 -13.51 -25.75 28.51
C ASP A 918 -12.24 -25.20 27.83
N GLY A 919 -11.82 -23.99 28.24
CA GLY A 919 -10.63 -23.29 27.81
C GLY A 919 -10.79 -22.50 26.51
N ARG A 920 -11.93 -22.58 25.82
CA ARG A 920 -12.08 -22.07 24.44
C ARG A 920 -12.26 -20.57 24.35
N PHE A 921 -13.30 -20.06 25.02
CA PHE A 921 -13.69 -18.66 24.92
C PHE A 921 -13.07 -17.86 26.06
N ALA A 922 -12.46 -16.73 25.71
CA ALA A 922 -11.79 -15.86 26.66
C ALA A 922 -12.14 -14.40 26.42
N ASP A 923 -11.94 -13.59 27.44
CA ASP A 923 -11.69 -12.15 27.30
C ASP A 923 -10.53 -11.81 28.23
N TYR A 924 -9.86 -10.69 27.98
CA TYR A 924 -8.69 -10.28 28.78
C TYR A 924 -8.69 -8.80 29.11
N CYS A 925 -8.15 -8.49 30.30
CA CYS A 925 -7.86 -7.13 30.72
C CYS A 925 -6.36 -6.88 30.59
N GLU A 926 -5.98 -5.72 30.04
CA GLU A 926 -4.60 -5.24 30.14
C GLU A 926 -4.36 -4.60 31.50
N VAL A 927 -3.49 -5.18 32.32
CA VAL A 927 -3.16 -4.66 33.64
C VAL A 927 -1.76 -4.07 33.62
N VAL A 928 -1.65 -2.80 33.99
CA VAL A 928 -0.40 -2.08 34.17
C VAL A 928 -0.18 -1.85 35.67
N VAL A 929 0.92 -2.35 36.19
CA VAL A 929 1.34 -2.17 37.58
C VAL A 929 2.46 -1.13 37.63
N HIS A 930 2.23 -0.05 38.38
CA HIS A 930 3.20 1.02 38.61
C HIS A 930 3.92 0.81 39.95
N GLU A 931 5.19 1.23 40.04
CA GLU A 931 5.97 1.23 41.30
C GLU A 931 5.31 2.12 42.37
N VAL A 932 5.51 1.77 43.65
CA VAL A 932 5.15 2.65 44.76
C VAL A 932 6.09 3.86 44.75
N VAL A 933 5.57 5.05 44.47
CA VAL A 933 6.31 6.30 44.71
C VAL A 933 6.52 6.43 46.23
N ASP A 934 7.78 6.41 46.68
CA ASP A 934 8.15 6.72 48.06
C ASP A 934 7.65 8.15 48.38
N PRO A 935 6.73 8.34 49.34
CA PRO A 935 6.20 9.67 49.66
C PRO A 935 7.25 10.66 50.20
N GLY A 936 8.51 10.23 50.38
CA GLY A 936 9.64 11.08 50.78
C GLY A 936 10.74 11.29 49.72
N ALA A 937 10.65 10.70 48.52
CA ALA A 937 11.64 10.90 47.47
C ALA A 937 11.27 12.10 46.58
N PRO A 938 12.21 12.99 46.20
CA PRO A 938 11.93 13.96 45.15
C PRO A 938 11.61 13.18 43.87
N GLU A 939 10.45 13.47 43.25
CA GLU A 939 10.07 12.82 42.01
C GLU A 939 11.20 12.98 40.98
N PRO A 940 11.58 11.92 40.24
CA PRO A 940 12.36 12.11 39.04
C PRO A 940 11.53 13.01 38.12
N PRO A 941 12.13 13.98 37.42
CA PRO A 941 11.37 14.80 36.51
C PRO A 941 10.73 13.86 35.47
N LEU A 942 9.41 13.71 35.55
CA LEU A 942 8.62 13.37 34.37
C LEU A 942 9.13 14.30 33.28
N SER A 943 9.58 13.74 32.15
CA SER A 943 9.98 14.54 31.00
C SER A 943 8.74 15.17 30.40
N ALA A 944 8.20 16.17 31.10
CA ALA A 944 7.29 17.13 30.53
C ALA A 944 8.13 17.94 29.53
N ASP A 945 7.78 17.83 28.26
CA ASP A 945 8.19 18.80 27.26
C ASP A 945 7.80 20.21 27.79
N PRO A 946 8.75 21.13 28.04
CA PRO A 946 8.46 22.44 28.60
C PRO A 946 7.65 23.37 27.68
N LYS A 947 7.15 22.88 26.53
CA LYS A 947 6.53 23.72 25.49
C LYS A 947 5.02 23.62 25.34
N SER A 948 4.32 22.71 26.04
CA SER A 948 2.88 22.51 25.79
C SER A 948 1.97 23.57 26.41
N GLY A 949 2.44 24.33 27.43
CA GLY A 949 1.63 25.38 28.09
C GLY A 949 0.28 24.90 28.64
N LYS A 950 0.03 23.59 28.73
CA LYS A 950 -1.22 23.01 29.20
C LYS A 950 -1.08 22.60 30.66
N LEU A 951 -2.05 23.06 31.47
CA LEU A 951 -2.25 22.57 32.83
C LEU A 951 -3.18 21.34 32.76
N SER A 952 -2.80 20.25 33.41
CA SER A 952 -3.69 19.08 33.55
C SER A 952 -4.11 18.90 34.99
N VAL A 953 -5.39 18.58 35.20
CA VAL A 953 -5.96 18.34 36.53
C VAL A 953 -6.23 16.85 36.67
N ALA A 954 -5.59 16.21 37.66
CA ALA A 954 -5.75 14.78 37.93
C ALA A 954 -6.37 14.58 39.32
N PRO A 955 -7.50 13.88 39.47
CA PRO A 955 -8.05 13.58 40.78
C PRO A 955 -7.14 12.62 41.55
N VAL A 956 -7.07 12.79 42.87
CA VAL A 956 -6.40 11.86 43.80
C VAL A 956 -7.43 11.40 44.83
N PRO A 957 -8.33 10.47 44.45
CA PRO A 957 -9.53 10.15 45.24
C PRO A 957 -9.20 9.59 46.63
N ALA A 958 -8.08 8.88 46.76
CA ALA A 958 -7.65 8.27 48.02
C ALA A 958 -7.32 9.26 49.15
N GLN A 959 -7.19 10.56 48.84
CA GLN A 959 -6.75 11.57 49.81
C GLN A 959 -7.65 12.83 49.84
N ASP A 960 -8.77 12.86 49.11
CA ASP A 960 -9.59 14.07 48.90
C ASP A 960 -8.78 15.27 48.33
N TYR A 961 -7.95 15.00 47.31
CA TYR A 961 -7.21 16.03 46.56
C TYR A 961 -7.47 15.90 45.06
N PHE A 962 -7.11 16.95 44.32
CA PHE A 962 -6.69 16.81 42.93
C PHE A 962 -5.36 17.54 42.73
N SER A 963 -4.56 17.04 41.79
CA SER A 963 -3.28 17.61 41.44
C SER A 963 -3.42 18.49 40.20
N VAL A 964 -2.72 19.63 40.20
CA VAL A 964 -2.59 20.48 39.01
C VAL A 964 -1.16 20.34 38.51
N LEU A 965 -1.00 19.71 37.35
CA LEU A 965 0.29 19.43 36.73
C LEU A 965 0.59 20.50 35.66
N GLY A 966 1.76 21.13 35.76
CA GLY A 966 2.22 22.18 34.83
C GLY A 966 3.10 23.22 35.52
N ASN A 967 4.01 23.87 34.79
CA ASN A 967 4.98 24.81 35.36
C ASN A 967 4.43 26.25 35.30
N SER A 968 3.72 26.68 36.34
CA SER A 968 3.38 28.10 36.51
C SER A 968 3.31 28.47 37.98
N SER A 969 4.07 29.48 38.38
CA SER A 969 4.18 29.91 39.78
C SER A 969 3.15 30.96 40.21
N ASN A 970 2.18 31.36 39.37
CA ASN A 970 1.18 32.39 39.67
C ASN A 970 -0.18 32.13 38.97
N GLY A 971 -0.97 31.18 39.49
CA GLY A 971 -2.31 30.87 38.97
C GLY A 971 -3.39 30.95 40.04
N LEU A 972 -4.65 31.18 39.65
CA LEU A 972 -5.81 31.11 40.53
C LEU A 972 -6.75 29.97 40.11
N LEU A 973 -7.11 29.12 41.07
CA LEU A 973 -8.13 28.10 40.91
C LEU A 973 -9.41 28.53 41.62
N SER A 974 -10.56 28.32 40.98
CA SER A 974 -11.89 28.45 41.59
C SER A 974 -12.74 27.21 41.33
N LEU A 975 -13.49 26.74 42.33
CA LEU A 975 -14.56 25.76 42.16
C LEU A 975 -15.92 26.41 42.43
N VAL A 976 -16.88 26.13 41.56
CA VAL A 976 -18.25 26.61 41.65
C VAL A 976 -19.20 25.42 41.73
N ASN A 977 -20.09 25.41 42.71
CA ASN A 977 -21.12 24.36 42.81
C ASN A 977 -22.23 24.58 41.77
N MET A 978 -23.11 23.60 41.60
CA MET A 978 -24.21 23.67 40.63
C MET A 978 -25.24 24.79 40.88
N ASN A 979 -25.22 25.44 42.05
CA ASN A 979 -26.04 26.62 42.36
C ASN A 979 -25.35 27.94 41.99
N GLY A 980 -24.18 27.88 41.33
CA GLY A 980 -23.40 29.06 40.95
C GLY A 980 -22.63 29.71 42.10
N GLN A 981 -22.55 29.07 43.27
CA GLN A 981 -21.79 29.58 44.41
C GLN A 981 -20.34 29.10 44.32
N LYS A 982 -19.39 30.02 44.43
CA LYS A 982 -17.96 29.69 44.55
C LYS A 982 -17.72 29.05 45.93
N VAL A 983 -17.22 27.82 45.94
CA VAL A 983 -17.03 27.00 47.15
C VAL A 983 -15.55 26.79 47.50
N LEU A 984 -14.65 27.04 46.56
CA LEU A 984 -13.20 27.00 46.76
C LEU A 984 -12.55 28.06 45.88
N GLU A 985 -11.59 28.78 46.44
CA GLU A 985 -10.68 29.67 45.72
C GLU A 985 -9.30 29.54 46.35
N SER A 986 -8.30 29.24 45.54
CA SER A 986 -6.93 29.00 46.00
C SER A 986 -5.94 29.38 44.91
N ASP A 987 -4.73 29.76 45.31
CA ASP A 987 -3.61 29.78 44.39
C ASP A 987 -3.39 28.37 43.83
N VAL A 988 -2.96 28.28 42.57
CA VAL A 988 -2.64 27.01 41.90
C VAL A 988 -1.37 26.44 42.56
N THR A 989 -1.58 25.46 43.43
CA THR A 989 -0.54 24.61 44.00
C THR A 989 -0.59 23.23 43.35
N GLU A 990 0.52 22.48 43.41
CA GLU A 990 0.58 21.12 42.85
C GLU A 990 -0.54 20.21 43.37
N ASN A 991 -1.03 20.43 44.59
CA ASN A 991 -2.14 19.68 45.19
C ASN A 991 -3.16 20.61 45.85
N VAL A 992 -4.45 20.39 45.57
CA VAL A 992 -5.57 21.18 46.12
C VAL A 992 -6.47 20.29 46.98
N ASN A 993 -6.59 20.63 48.27
CA ASN A 993 -7.42 19.88 49.22
C ASN A 993 -8.90 20.18 48.98
N ILE A 994 -9.69 19.12 48.72
CA ILE A 994 -11.13 19.20 48.53
C ILE A 994 -11.92 18.46 49.62
N ALA A 995 -11.29 18.02 50.71
CA ALA A 995 -11.91 17.24 51.79
C ALA A 995 -13.11 17.96 52.41
N HIS A 996 -13.05 19.28 52.48
CA HIS A 996 -14.09 20.13 53.05
C HIS A 996 -15.32 20.33 52.12
N LEU A 997 -15.23 19.95 50.85
CA LEU A 997 -16.34 20.05 49.91
C LEU A 997 -17.36 18.93 50.15
N PRO A 998 -18.68 19.23 50.12
CA PRO A 998 -19.71 18.20 50.11
C PRO A 998 -19.61 17.24 48.91
N VAL A 999 -20.30 16.11 48.99
CA VAL A 999 -20.57 15.25 47.83
C VAL A 999 -21.38 16.03 46.79
N GLY A 1000 -20.96 15.99 45.53
CA GLY A 1000 -21.64 16.72 44.46
C GLY A 1000 -20.77 17.02 43.24
N GLN A 1001 -21.37 17.73 42.29
CA GLN A 1001 -20.73 18.19 41.06
C GLN A 1001 -20.26 19.63 41.19
N TYR A 1002 -19.05 19.88 40.68
CA TYR A 1002 -18.42 21.19 40.68
C TYR A 1002 -17.85 21.52 39.30
N LEU A 1003 -17.95 22.79 38.90
CA LEU A 1003 -17.23 23.33 37.76
C LEU A 1003 -15.96 24.02 38.27
N GLY A 1004 -14.81 23.51 37.86
CA GLY A 1004 -13.52 24.09 38.16
C GLY A 1004 -13.04 25.01 37.05
N VAL A 1005 -12.40 26.12 37.45
CA VAL A 1005 -11.78 27.11 36.56
C VAL A 1005 -10.37 27.38 37.07
N ILE A 1006 -9.38 27.23 36.20
CA ILE A 1006 -7.99 27.59 36.46
C ILE A 1006 -7.63 28.75 35.55
N GLU A 1007 -7.12 29.83 36.13
CA GLU A 1007 -6.62 31.01 35.42
C GLU A 1007 -5.14 31.21 35.72
N VAL A 1008 -4.29 31.17 34.69
CA VAL A 1008 -2.83 31.36 34.81
C VAL A 1008 -2.35 32.28 33.71
N ASP A 1009 -1.72 33.40 34.07
CA ASP A 1009 -1.14 34.36 33.12
C ASP A 1009 -2.09 34.77 31.97
N GLY A 1010 -3.40 34.83 32.25
CA GLY A 1010 -4.45 35.19 31.29
C GLY A 1010 -5.04 34.04 30.45
N LEU A 1011 -4.56 32.81 30.63
CA LEU A 1011 -5.15 31.59 30.06
C LEU A 1011 -6.18 31.01 31.04
N VAL A 1012 -7.36 30.64 30.55
CA VAL A 1012 -8.46 30.08 31.34
C VAL A 1012 -8.77 28.66 30.87
N GLN A 1013 -8.73 27.69 31.78
CA GLN A 1013 -9.12 26.30 31.54
C GLN A 1013 -10.23 25.89 32.49
N THR A 1014 -11.21 25.14 31.98
CA THR A 1014 -12.33 24.64 32.78
C THR A 1014 -12.32 23.11 32.84
N PHE A 1015 -12.77 22.55 33.96
CA PHE A 1015 -12.90 21.11 34.16
C PHE A 1015 -14.12 20.80 35.04
N LYS A 1016 -14.60 19.56 34.97
CA LYS A 1016 -15.67 19.06 35.84
C LYS A 1016 -15.05 18.21 36.95
N LEU A 1017 -15.50 18.42 38.18
CA LEU A 1017 -15.14 17.61 39.33
C LEU A 1017 -16.40 16.95 39.88
N LEU A 1018 -16.37 15.62 39.95
CA LEU A 1018 -17.35 14.79 40.64
C LEU A 1018 -16.72 14.34 41.96
N LYS A 1019 -17.32 14.73 43.08
CA LYS A 1019 -16.93 14.24 44.41
C LYS A 1019 -18.02 13.32 44.92
N ASP A 1020 -17.71 12.03 45.03
CA ASP A 1020 -18.62 10.95 45.44
C ASP A 1020 -18.53 10.63 46.94
#